data_AF-A0A964YEW8-F1
#
_entry.id   AF-A0A964YEW8-F1
#
_cell.length_a   1.000
_cell.length_b   1.000
_cell.length_c   1.000
_cell.angle_alpha   90.00
_cell.angle_beta   90.00
_cell.angle_gamma   90.00
#
_symmetry.space_group_name_H-M   'P 1'
#
loop_
_entity.id
_entity.type
_entity.pdbx_description
1 polymer ?
#
loop_
_entity_poly.entity_id
_entity_poly.type
_entity_poly.pdbx_seq_one_letter_code
_entity_poly.pdbx_strand_id
1 'polypeptide(L)'
;MKAKISRGHSFKGAVNYILDLGKKDTHTKEPEIISSNMSAQYMQDFTKEFVYISNIREDIKKPVWHCSLTLPVNEKLSKENWEKVSNSFLKRMEVDTNNHQYICVRHHDTEHDHVHILVNRVGLDSTIWFGRHELPKAIEATQKIEKEFNLSPTKGYTEKSEIKKLSDKEINMAIRTGDEPPRQYLQNTIDEILKQKSISAPEFAKRLEDFGINVRANLANTGKMNGFSFEYNNISFKGQDLGQKYKWSELQKRGVSYEQTRDCEKLKCYTKDFEERKFIAGSDRDITNGTGKISRESERGTERNHFTTSEFEGRSEENFRSLQQSERESEKHITGIIQGNDKSIIKNDERKINGSEKHSDEFKQHFNSFEKNNWGDRRAETEILQDTRGYERNNGKDEEHIGRSDQQCLGNADILEKNNISNSISSSGISNHSNSFTRVLKETIRYGSSFETVSTARNNSKESNEKRNVVDKSNIRTSRELDPSDCLRTMGFEVKKDGQNHLSVELNGDQIYRITKKQDGHYVACDKYGNGIGDNIALIQDIKPDLKFDEAVYKLHAYDLNYKFENKNMTQEIDKKIDLKIPRQVENERKLGRQYLHEKRGISFDTINHAEKVGLIKYSDKGVLFIGYDENQNVKNVTQRSIKESNAIQKMDYKGSDKQYCQILDGNKKSIWIVEGGIDALALRDLALRQKQDPPTILISGGANVKSFLERDSIQNLLKDASRVTIAVENERNVQAQNRSDQGHERQSEKIREIVGEQKEVRSWSHPSFKDVAEMNLHVVLEKGQLKAEQEREQKREQEQLKVKEKRMEISRGFGMGR
;
A
#
# COMPACT_ATOMS: atom_id res chain seq x y z
N MET A 1 -15.21 -31.79 6.27
CA MET A 1 -13.85 -31.28 6.54
C MET A 1 -13.30 -30.42 5.39
N LYS A 2 -12.64 -29.30 5.69
CA LYS A 2 -12.08 -28.37 4.70
C LYS A 2 -10.57 -28.17 4.91
N ALA A 3 -9.79 -28.32 3.84
CA ALA A 3 -8.36 -28.00 3.82
C ALA A 3 -8.08 -26.56 3.37
N LYS A 4 -7.07 -25.90 3.94
CA LYS A 4 -6.58 -24.57 3.54
C LYS A 4 -5.04 -24.55 3.55
N ILE A 5 -4.44 -24.52 2.35
CA ILE A 5 -2.98 -24.60 2.14
C ILE A 5 -2.35 -23.21 1.98
N SER A 6 -1.13 -23.07 2.47
CA SER A 6 -0.25 -21.91 2.28
C SER A 6 1.22 -22.34 2.25
N ARG A 7 2.09 -21.51 1.65
CA ARG A 7 3.55 -21.70 1.62
C ARG A 7 4.25 -20.45 2.16
N GLY A 8 5.19 -20.63 3.09
CA GLY A 8 5.83 -19.55 3.85
C GLY A 8 7.35 -19.48 3.64
N HIS A 9 7.93 -18.32 3.95
CA HIS A 9 9.37 -18.03 3.79
C HIS A 9 10.19 -18.26 5.07
N SER A 10 9.56 -18.44 6.24
CA SER A 10 10.25 -18.59 7.53
C SER A 10 9.44 -19.41 8.53
N PHE A 11 10.06 -20.43 9.13
CA PHE A 11 9.41 -21.27 10.13
C PHE A 11 9.09 -20.50 11.41
N LYS A 12 9.93 -19.54 11.82
CA LYS A 12 9.70 -18.74 13.04
C LYS A 12 8.31 -18.10 13.07
N GLY A 13 7.84 -17.52 11.96
CA GLY A 13 6.50 -16.94 11.89
C GLY A 13 5.37 -17.97 11.93
N ALA A 14 5.60 -19.17 11.38
CA ALA A 14 4.59 -20.23 11.34
C ALA A 14 4.49 -21.01 12.66
N VAL A 15 5.64 -21.37 13.25
CA VAL A 15 5.74 -22.02 14.56
C VAL A 15 5.17 -21.11 15.66
N ASN A 16 5.53 -19.82 15.68
CA ASN A 16 4.93 -18.86 16.62
C ASN A 16 3.41 -18.73 16.45
N TYR A 17 2.87 -18.85 15.23
CA TYR A 17 1.42 -18.83 15.01
C TYR A 17 0.74 -20.12 15.53
N ILE A 18 1.28 -21.31 15.22
CA ILE A 18 0.63 -22.59 15.60
C ILE A 18 0.89 -23.00 17.04
N LEU A 19 1.98 -22.57 17.68
CA LEU A 19 2.25 -22.82 19.10
C LEU A 19 1.88 -21.61 19.99
N ASP A 20 1.25 -20.59 19.42
CA ASP A 20 0.81 -19.35 20.07
C ASP A 20 1.89 -18.71 20.97
N LEU A 21 3.07 -18.43 20.38
CA LEU A 21 4.27 -17.95 21.08
C LEU A 21 4.72 -16.56 20.65
N GLY A 22 5.06 -15.73 21.64
CA GLY A 22 5.91 -14.54 21.57
C GLY A 22 5.30 -13.30 20.91
N LYS A 23 5.35 -12.15 21.58
CA LYS A 23 5.03 -10.75 21.19
C LYS A 23 3.73 -10.46 20.39
N LYS A 24 3.03 -11.45 19.85
CA LYS A 24 1.69 -11.42 19.22
C LYS A 24 0.93 -12.73 19.50
N ASP A 25 1.36 -13.43 20.54
CA ASP A 25 0.61 -14.51 21.17
C ASP A 25 -0.75 -13.97 21.66
N THR A 26 -1.80 -14.76 21.47
CA THR A 26 -3.14 -14.43 21.99
C THR A 26 -3.42 -15.14 23.31
N HIS A 27 -2.70 -16.22 23.61
CA HIS A 27 -2.93 -17.17 24.70
C HIS A 27 -4.34 -17.80 24.69
N THR A 28 -5.07 -17.67 23.59
CA THR A 28 -6.42 -18.21 23.40
C THR A 28 -6.44 -19.56 22.68
N LYS A 29 -5.37 -19.92 21.95
CA LYS A 29 -5.40 -21.06 21.02
C LYS A 29 -5.30 -22.43 21.69
N GLU A 30 -4.87 -22.46 22.95
CA GLU A 30 -4.60 -23.68 23.74
C GLU A 30 -3.89 -24.78 22.92
N PRO A 31 -2.72 -24.48 22.32
CA PRO A 31 -2.13 -25.28 21.24
C PRO A 31 -1.69 -26.67 21.70
N GLU A 32 -2.45 -27.69 21.27
CA GLU A 32 -2.21 -29.08 21.61
C GLU A 32 -1.38 -29.76 20.50
N ILE A 33 -0.13 -30.16 20.79
CA ILE A 33 0.65 -30.97 19.84
C ILE A 33 0.01 -32.36 19.74
N ILE A 34 -0.33 -32.76 18.50
CA ILE A 34 -1.01 -34.00 18.15
C ILE A 34 -0.01 -35.06 17.67
N SER A 35 0.92 -34.68 16.78
CA SER A 35 1.93 -35.59 16.23
C SER A 35 3.12 -34.79 15.67
N SER A 36 4.31 -35.39 15.64
CA SER A 36 5.58 -34.78 15.24
C SER A 36 6.60 -35.88 14.93
N ASN A 37 7.52 -35.63 13.99
CA ASN A 37 8.74 -36.46 13.80
C ASN A 37 10.04 -35.74 14.22
N MET A 38 9.90 -34.62 14.92
CA MET A 38 11.01 -33.76 15.35
C MET A 38 11.40 -34.01 16.82
N SER A 39 12.66 -33.73 17.15
CA SER A 39 13.29 -34.04 18.45
C SER A 39 13.04 -32.99 19.53
N ALA A 40 12.55 -31.80 19.15
CA ALA A 40 12.27 -30.69 20.05
C ALA A 40 11.31 -31.06 21.20
N GLN A 41 11.83 -31.06 22.43
CA GLN A 41 11.06 -31.32 23.66
C GLN A 41 10.29 -30.09 24.16
N TYR A 42 10.72 -28.88 23.77
CA TYR A 42 10.10 -27.61 24.14
C TYR A 42 9.58 -26.86 22.92
N MET A 43 8.43 -26.19 23.07
CA MET A 43 7.73 -25.49 21.98
C MET A 43 8.61 -24.45 21.25
N GLN A 44 9.57 -23.85 21.94
CA GLN A 44 10.48 -22.84 21.40
C GLN A 44 11.54 -23.44 20.45
N ASP A 45 11.86 -24.73 20.57
CA ASP A 45 12.98 -25.36 19.86
C ASP A 45 12.62 -25.85 18.45
N PHE A 46 11.34 -26.15 18.17
CA PHE A 46 10.86 -26.51 16.83
C PHE A 46 11.30 -25.50 15.75
N THR A 47 11.34 -24.20 16.08
CA THR A 47 11.84 -23.17 15.15
C THR A 47 13.31 -23.39 14.79
N LYS A 48 14.15 -23.77 15.74
CA LYS A 48 15.60 -24.00 15.51
C LYS A 48 15.80 -25.22 14.62
N GLU A 49 15.14 -26.32 14.98
CA GLU A 49 15.28 -27.62 14.31
C GLU A 49 14.72 -27.59 12.87
N PHE A 50 13.62 -26.87 12.62
CA PHE A 50 13.13 -26.59 11.27
C PHE A 50 14.10 -25.71 10.46
N VAL A 51 14.57 -24.61 11.05
CA VAL A 51 15.46 -23.67 10.34
C VAL A 51 16.76 -24.36 9.93
N TYR A 52 17.36 -25.16 10.82
CA TYR A 52 18.59 -25.91 10.58
C TYR A 52 18.53 -26.73 9.28
N ILE A 53 17.50 -27.57 9.11
CA ILE A 53 17.34 -28.38 7.89
C ILE A 53 16.98 -27.51 6.68
N SER A 54 16.16 -26.46 6.85
CA SER A 54 15.82 -25.58 5.73
C SER A 54 17.01 -24.80 5.17
N ASN A 55 18.00 -24.47 6.01
CA ASN A 55 19.22 -23.76 5.61
C ASN A 55 20.17 -24.64 4.77
N ILE A 56 19.99 -25.97 4.75
CA ILE A 56 20.74 -26.85 3.84
C ILE A 56 20.40 -26.51 2.36
N ARG A 57 19.24 -25.88 2.12
CA ARG A 57 18.75 -25.48 0.78
C ARG A 57 18.27 -24.02 0.77
N GLU A 58 19.18 -23.09 1.02
CA GLU A 58 18.90 -21.64 0.99
C GLU A 58 18.34 -21.13 -0.34
N ASP A 59 18.49 -21.87 -1.45
CA ASP A 59 17.85 -21.60 -2.73
C ASP A 59 16.30 -21.65 -2.65
N ILE A 60 15.76 -22.47 -1.74
CA ILE A 60 14.33 -22.70 -1.59
C ILE A 60 13.69 -21.61 -0.73
N LYS A 61 13.42 -20.46 -1.35
CA LYS A 61 12.87 -19.26 -0.70
C LYS A 61 11.49 -19.45 -0.01
N LYS A 62 10.79 -20.56 -0.26
CA LYS A 62 9.58 -20.96 0.48
C LYS A 62 9.72 -22.41 0.98
N PRO A 63 10.48 -22.66 2.06
CA PRO A 63 10.70 -24.00 2.59
C PRO A 63 9.53 -24.44 3.47
N VAL A 64 8.71 -23.51 3.98
CA VAL A 64 7.56 -23.82 4.82
C VAL A 64 6.36 -24.22 3.97
N TRP A 65 5.74 -25.35 4.29
CA TRP A 65 4.38 -25.67 3.86
C TRP A 65 3.45 -25.76 5.07
N HIS A 66 2.25 -25.21 4.95
CA HIS A 66 1.31 -25.12 6.05
C HIS A 66 -0.12 -25.36 5.56
N CYS A 67 -0.81 -26.34 6.13
CA CYS A 67 -2.20 -26.66 5.86
C CYS A 67 -3.01 -26.68 7.15
N SER A 68 -4.19 -26.05 7.18
CA SER A 68 -5.18 -26.30 8.24
C SER A 68 -6.28 -27.25 7.73
N LEU A 69 -6.66 -28.23 8.55
CA LEU A 69 -7.83 -29.10 8.33
C LEU A 69 -8.90 -28.73 9.36
N THR A 70 -10.09 -28.33 8.90
CA THR A 70 -11.16 -27.80 9.74
C THR A 70 -12.43 -28.64 9.58
N LEU A 71 -13.04 -29.06 10.69
CA LEU A 71 -14.31 -29.80 10.70
C LEU A 71 -15.53 -28.85 10.67
N PRO A 72 -16.73 -29.31 10.28
CA PRO A 72 -17.99 -28.61 10.56
C PRO A 72 -18.16 -28.34 12.06
N VAL A 73 -18.94 -27.30 12.42
CA VAL A 73 -19.16 -26.87 13.83
C VAL A 73 -19.61 -28.01 14.75
N ASN A 74 -20.42 -28.93 14.23
CA ASN A 74 -21.01 -30.02 15.00
C ASN A 74 -20.16 -31.32 15.00
N GLU A 75 -18.93 -31.29 14.47
CA GLU A 75 -18.05 -32.46 14.41
C GLU A 75 -16.75 -32.20 15.18
N LYS A 76 -16.39 -33.15 16.06
CA LYS A 76 -15.14 -33.14 16.82
C LYS A 76 -14.49 -34.52 16.80
N LEU A 77 -13.16 -34.56 16.85
CA LEU A 77 -12.38 -35.80 16.95
C LEU A 77 -11.62 -35.89 18.29
N SER A 78 -11.28 -37.11 18.69
CA SER A 78 -10.32 -37.33 19.78
C SER A 78 -8.88 -37.05 19.30
N LYS A 79 -7.93 -36.92 20.23
CA LYS A 79 -6.51 -36.68 19.94
C LYS A 79 -5.94 -37.76 19.00
N GLU A 80 -6.25 -39.02 19.30
CA GLU A 80 -5.76 -40.20 18.57
C GLU A 80 -6.36 -40.28 17.16
N ASN A 81 -7.60 -39.79 16.99
CA ASN A 81 -8.21 -39.72 15.67
C ASN A 81 -7.68 -38.52 14.87
N TRP A 82 -7.40 -37.38 15.50
CA TRP A 82 -6.70 -36.27 14.84
C TRP A 82 -5.29 -36.64 14.40
N GLU A 83 -4.56 -37.46 15.17
CA GLU A 83 -3.27 -38.00 14.76
C GLU A 83 -3.40 -38.89 13.52
N LYS A 84 -4.29 -39.89 13.56
CA LYS A 84 -4.54 -40.78 12.42
C LYS A 84 -4.99 -40.00 11.17
N VAL A 85 -5.86 -38.99 11.33
CA VAL A 85 -6.28 -38.07 10.24
C VAL A 85 -5.08 -37.32 9.67
N SER A 86 -4.26 -36.72 10.51
CA SER A 86 -3.10 -35.92 10.09
C SER A 86 -2.07 -36.76 9.33
N ASN A 87 -1.76 -37.96 9.84
CA ASN A 87 -0.82 -38.89 9.22
C ASN A 87 -1.41 -39.52 7.94
N SER A 88 -2.72 -39.81 7.92
CA SER A 88 -3.46 -40.25 6.72
C SER A 88 -3.46 -39.17 5.62
N PHE A 89 -3.54 -37.90 6.00
CA PHE A 89 -3.48 -36.74 5.11
C PHE A 89 -2.07 -36.49 4.57
N LEU A 90 -1.03 -36.45 5.41
CA LEU A 90 0.37 -36.32 4.99
C LEU A 90 0.76 -37.38 3.96
N LYS A 91 0.37 -38.64 4.19
CA LYS A 91 0.58 -39.75 3.25
C LYS A 91 -0.15 -39.54 1.91
N ARG A 92 -1.38 -39.01 1.92
CA ARG A 92 -2.16 -38.70 0.70
C ARG A 92 -1.66 -37.44 -0.03
N MET A 93 -0.95 -36.56 0.67
CA MET A 93 -0.21 -35.43 0.10
C MET A 93 1.17 -35.84 -0.46
N GLU A 94 1.57 -37.11 -0.37
CA GLU A 94 2.87 -37.63 -0.80
C GLU A 94 4.06 -36.95 -0.08
N VAL A 95 3.87 -36.58 1.18
CA VAL A 95 4.98 -36.17 2.06
C VAL A 95 5.63 -37.43 2.63
N ASP A 96 6.92 -37.64 2.37
CA ASP A 96 7.69 -38.67 3.06
C ASP A 96 8.00 -38.20 4.48
N THR A 97 7.24 -38.72 5.44
CA THR A 97 7.36 -38.40 6.87
C THR A 97 8.62 -38.94 7.54
N ASN A 98 9.46 -39.72 6.84
CA ASN A 98 10.77 -40.15 7.35
C ASN A 98 11.88 -39.15 6.98
N ASN A 99 11.70 -38.40 5.89
CA ASN A 99 12.70 -37.46 5.35
C ASN A 99 12.29 -35.99 5.53
N HIS A 100 10.99 -35.67 5.57
CA HIS A 100 10.51 -34.30 5.76
C HIS A 100 10.00 -34.09 7.19
N GLN A 101 10.59 -33.11 7.89
CA GLN A 101 10.15 -32.69 9.22
C GLN A 101 8.70 -32.20 9.17
N TYR A 102 7.90 -32.54 10.18
CA TYR A 102 6.55 -32.00 10.36
C TYR A 102 6.14 -31.89 11.83
N ILE A 103 5.17 -31.02 12.08
CA ILE A 103 4.42 -30.93 13.34
C ILE A 103 2.93 -30.71 13.04
N CYS A 104 2.08 -31.40 13.78
CA CYS A 104 0.61 -31.29 13.74
C CYS A 104 0.13 -30.75 15.09
N VAL A 105 -0.53 -29.59 15.09
CA VAL A 105 -0.98 -28.88 16.31
C VAL A 105 -2.47 -28.53 16.18
N ARG A 106 -3.27 -28.92 17.16
CA ARG A 106 -4.70 -28.60 17.26
C ARG A 106 -4.90 -27.31 18.04
N HIS A 107 -5.88 -26.50 17.65
CA HIS A 107 -6.31 -25.32 18.41
C HIS A 107 -7.74 -25.51 18.93
N HIS A 108 -8.02 -24.91 20.08
CA HIS A 108 -9.33 -24.98 20.74
C HIS A 108 -10.03 -23.59 20.84
N ASP A 109 -9.53 -22.56 20.14
CA ASP A 109 -10.03 -21.17 20.17
C ASP A 109 -11.31 -20.91 19.35
N THR A 110 -11.77 -21.86 18.54
CA THR A 110 -12.96 -21.68 17.69
C THR A 110 -13.98 -22.80 17.85
N GLU A 111 -15.23 -22.51 17.51
CA GLU A 111 -16.32 -23.50 17.46
C GLU A 111 -15.99 -24.70 16.54
N HIS A 112 -15.16 -24.47 15.51
CA HIS A 112 -14.67 -25.50 14.62
C HIS A 112 -13.45 -26.24 15.20
N ASP A 113 -13.57 -27.55 15.41
CA ASP A 113 -12.43 -28.40 15.72
C ASP A 113 -11.48 -28.48 14.51
N HIS A 114 -10.20 -28.18 14.71
CA HIS A 114 -9.23 -28.07 13.62
C HIS A 114 -7.77 -28.33 14.02
N VAL A 115 -6.99 -28.83 13.06
CA VAL A 115 -5.55 -29.06 13.20
C VAL A 115 -4.77 -28.28 12.14
N HIS A 116 -3.64 -27.72 12.57
CA HIS A 116 -2.62 -27.08 11.75
C HIS A 116 -1.45 -28.05 11.53
N ILE A 117 -1.18 -28.38 10.27
CA ILE A 117 -0.11 -29.26 9.82
C ILE A 117 0.98 -28.39 9.18
N LEU A 118 2.18 -28.40 9.73
CA LEU A 118 3.34 -27.65 9.27
C LEU A 118 4.43 -28.63 8.82
N VAL A 119 4.94 -28.48 7.60
CA VAL A 119 5.91 -29.40 6.97
C VAL A 119 7.11 -28.62 6.42
N ASN A 120 8.32 -29.16 6.60
CA ASN A 120 9.51 -28.69 5.91
C ASN A 120 9.59 -29.30 4.51
N ARG A 121 9.56 -28.45 3.49
CA ARG A 121 9.67 -28.87 2.09
C ARG A 121 11.09 -29.28 1.70
N VAL A 122 12.09 -28.97 2.52
CA VAL A 122 13.46 -29.49 2.43
C VAL A 122 13.53 -30.77 3.26
N GLY A 123 14.11 -31.83 2.69
CA GLY A 123 14.34 -33.11 3.37
C GLY A 123 15.63 -33.10 4.17
N LEU A 124 15.77 -34.05 5.11
CA LEU A 124 17.01 -34.32 5.84
C LEU A 124 18.17 -34.66 4.86
N ASP A 125 17.84 -35.28 3.72
CA ASP A 125 18.76 -35.61 2.62
C ASP A 125 19.01 -34.45 1.61
N SER A 126 18.54 -33.23 1.90
CA SER A 126 18.58 -32.06 0.99
C SER A 126 17.69 -32.13 -0.26
N THR A 127 16.85 -33.15 -0.42
CA THR A 127 15.83 -33.21 -1.48
C THR A 127 14.64 -32.29 -1.16
N ILE A 128 13.70 -32.17 -2.10
CA ILE A 128 12.61 -31.18 -2.03
C ILE A 128 11.27 -31.84 -2.32
N TRP A 129 10.34 -31.75 -1.37
CA TRP A 129 8.93 -32.04 -1.65
C TRP A 129 8.33 -30.88 -2.44
N PHE A 130 8.11 -31.12 -3.73
CA PHE A 130 7.65 -30.09 -4.67
C PHE A 130 6.18 -29.68 -4.46
N GLY A 131 5.35 -30.53 -3.85
CA GLY A 131 3.91 -30.33 -3.70
C GLY A 131 3.23 -30.02 -5.03
N ARG A 132 3.09 -31.03 -5.90
CA ARG A 132 2.46 -30.88 -7.22
C ARG A 132 0.94 -31.14 -7.12
N HIS A 133 0.13 -30.22 -7.67
CA HIS A 133 -1.33 -30.26 -7.64
C HIS A 133 -1.94 -30.28 -6.22
N GLU A 134 -1.37 -29.49 -5.29
CA GLU A 134 -1.69 -29.53 -3.85
C GLU A 134 -3.19 -29.37 -3.54
N LEU A 135 -3.87 -28.42 -4.18
CA LEU A 135 -5.29 -28.15 -3.90
C LEU A 135 -6.20 -29.31 -4.37
N PRO A 136 -6.11 -29.82 -5.62
CA PRO A 136 -6.77 -31.07 -6.00
C PRO A 136 -6.47 -32.25 -5.08
N LYS A 137 -5.19 -32.52 -4.76
CA LYS A 137 -4.79 -33.64 -3.91
C LYS A 137 -5.35 -33.52 -2.49
N ALA A 138 -5.33 -32.32 -1.91
CA ALA A 138 -5.88 -32.10 -0.58
C ALA A 138 -7.40 -32.25 -0.53
N ILE A 139 -8.13 -31.83 -1.58
CA ILE A 139 -9.59 -32.06 -1.66
C ILE A 139 -9.87 -33.57 -1.72
N GLU A 140 -9.18 -34.30 -2.60
CA GLU A 140 -9.30 -35.76 -2.71
C GLU A 140 -8.91 -36.47 -1.39
N ALA A 141 -7.85 -36.02 -0.74
CA ALA A 141 -7.40 -36.53 0.56
C ALA A 141 -8.47 -36.29 1.64
N THR A 142 -9.02 -35.07 1.75
CA THR A 142 -10.10 -34.79 2.70
C THR A 142 -11.34 -35.64 2.42
N GLN A 143 -11.74 -35.83 1.16
CA GLN A 143 -12.93 -36.63 0.81
C GLN A 143 -12.74 -38.14 1.02
N LYS A 144 -11.50 -38.65 0.97
CA LYS A 144 -11.19 -40.03 1.37
C LYS A 144 -11.21 -40.18 2.89
N ILE A 145 -10.57 -39.25 3.61
CA ILE A 145 -10.52 -39.25 5.07
C ILE A 145 -11.92 -39.02 5.69
N GLU A 146 -12.77 -38.20 5.08
CA GLU A 146 -14.17 -38.04 5.48
C GLU A 146 -14.91 -39.39 5.52
N LYS A 147 -14.68 -40.26 4.53
CA LYS A 147 -15.26 -41.61 4.49
C LYS A 147 -14.57 -42.57 5.48
N GLU A 148 -13.25 -42.50 5.60
CA GLU A 148 -12.47 -43.36 6.51
C GLU A 148 -12.79 -43.10 8.00
N PHE A 149 -13.17 -41.88 8.36
CA PHE A 149 -13.49 -41.46 9.74
C PHE A 149 -14.99 -41.15 9.95
N ASN A 150 -15.84 -41.46 8.98
CA ASN A 150 -17.30 -41.27 9.02
C ASN A 150 -17.74 -39.83 9.39
N LEU A 151 -17.09 -38.85 8.75
CA LEU A 151 -17.35 -37.41 8.85
C LEU A 151 -18.26 -36.91 7.71
N SER A 152 -18.87 -35.74 7.90
CA SER A 152 -19.74 -35.10 6.90
C SER A 152 -18.97 -34.81 5.59
N PRO A 153 -19.46 -35.31 4.43
CA PRO A 153 -18.78 -35.17 3.16
C PRO A 153 -18.84 -33.73 2.64
N THR A 154 -17.68 -33.16 2.28
CA THR A 154 -17.61 -31.78 1.76
C THR A 154 -17.75 -31.76 0.24
N LYS A 155 -18.55 -30.80 -0.28
CA LYS A 155 -18.74 -30.61 -1.73
C LYS A 155 -17.40 -30.41 -2.45
N GLY A 156 -17.14 -31.26 -3.45
CA GLY A 156 -15.88 -31.30 -4.18
C GLY A 156 -15.76 -30.26 -5.30
N TYR A 157 -14.56 -30.16 -5.88
CA TYR A 157 -14.22 -29.22 -6.96
C TYR A 157 -15.01 -29.43 -8.27
N THR A 158 -15.71 -30.56 -8.41
CA THR A 158 -16.54 -30.93 -9.56
C THR A 158 -17.88 -30.20 -9.62
N GLU A 159 -18.48 -29.82 -8.48
CA GLU A 159 -19.75 -29.08 -8.44
C GLU A 159 -19.56 -27.57 -8.63
N LYS A 160 -19.18 -27.16 -9.84
CA LYS A 160 -19.18 -25.74 -10.22
C LYS A 160 -20.59 -25.31 -10.59
N SER A 161 -21.18 -24.44 -9.78
CA SER A 161 -22.59 -24.02 -9.94
C SER A 161 -22.91 -23.50 -11.34
N GLU A 162 -24.05 -23.93 -11.88
CA GLU A 162 -24.51 -23.61 -13.24
C GLU A 162 -24.69 -22.10 -13.46
N ILE A 163 -25.08 -21.40 -12.40
CA ILE A 163 -25.23 -19.95 -12.29
C ILE A 163 -24.11 -19.43 -11.37
N LYS A 164 -23.48 -18.31 -11.73
CA LYS A 164 -22.63 -17.56 -10.78
C LYS A 164 -23.55 -16.73 -9.88
N LYS A 165 -23.49 -16.95 -8.57
CA LYS A 165 -24.15 -16.08 -7.58
C LYS A 165 -23.63 -14.64 -7.72
N LEU A 166 -24.42 -13.68 -7.25
CA LEU A 166 -23.96 -12.32 -7.01
C LEU A 166 -22.83 -12.35 -5.98
N SER A 167 -21.82 -11.50 -6.15
CA SER A 167 -20.79 -11.30 -5.12
C SER A 167 -21.29 -10.33 -4.06
N ASP A 168 -20.69 -10.38 -2.87
CA ASP A 168 -21.06 -9.50 -1.75
C ASP A 168 -20.95 -8.01 -2.13
N LYS A 169 -20.04 -7.66 -3.07
CA LYS A 169 -19.94 -6.31 -3.62
C LYS A 169 -21.14 -5.90 -4.46
N GLU A 170 -21.69 -6.82 -5.25
CA GLU A 170 -22.88 -6.55 -6.10
C GLU A 170 -24.16 -6.51 -5.27
N ILE A 171 -24.26 -7.36 -4.25
CA ILE A 171 -25.37 -7.36 -3.27
C ILE A 171 -25.39 -6.03 -2.50
N ASN A 172 -24.25 -5.64 -1.90
CA ASN A 172 -24.15 -4.38 -1.17
C ASN A 172 -24.27 -3.14 -2.09
N MET A 173 -23.95 -3.26 -3.38
CA MET A 173 -24.17 -2.19 -4.35
C MET A 173 -25.66 -1.96 -4.59
N ALA A 174 -26.42 -3.02 -4.89
CA ALA A 174 -27.87 -2.93 -5.11
C ALA A 174 -28.63 -2.47 -3.85
N ILE A 175 -28.26 -2.96 -2.66
CA ILE A 175 -28.82 -2.48 -1.38
C ILE A 175 -28.56 -0.97 -1.17
N ARG A 176 -27.44 -0.45 -1.67
CA ARG A 176 -27.04 0.96 -1.52
C ARG A 176 -27.64 1.90 -2.58
N THR A 177 -27.95 1.42 -3.78
CA THR A 177 -28.49 2.26 -4.87
C THR A 177 -29.99 2.08 -5.12
N GLY A 178 -30.56 0.92 -4.77
CA GLY A 178 -31.93 0.54 -5.10
C GLY A 178 -32.08 -0.12 -6.48
N ASP A 179 -31.03 -0.14 -7.30
CA ASP A 179 -31.03 -0.71 -8.65
C ASP A 179 -30.86 -2.24 -8.62
N GLU A 180 -31.43 -2.94 -9.61
CA GLU A 180 -31.14 -4.35 -9.82
C GLU A 180 -29.65 -4.56 -10.18
N PRO A 181 -28.94 -5.55 -9.58
CA PRO A 181 -27.55 -5.82 -9.93
C PRO A 181 -27.39 -6.09 -11.44
N PRO A 182 -26.43 -5.45 -12.15
CA PRO A 182 -26.22 -5.66 -13.58
C PRO A 182 -26.06 -7.13 -14.00
N ARG A 183 -25.40 -7.97 -13.19
CA ARG A 183 -25.35 -9.43 -13.43
C ARG A 183 -26.74 -10.07 -13.36
N GLN A 184 -27.58 -9.68 -12.39
CA GLN A 184 -28.92 -10.26 -12.22
C GLN A 184 -29.85 -9.86 -13.37
N TYR A 185 -29.84 -8.58 -13.76
CA TYR A 185 -30.57 -8.08 -14.93
C TYR A 185 -30.17 -8.85 -16.20
N LEU A 186 -28.87 -8.92 -16.51
CA LEU A 186 -28.36 -9.69 -17.66
C LEU A 186 -28.74 -11.18 -17.60
N GLN A 187 -28.70 -11.80 -16.40
CA GLN A 187 -29.12 -13.19 -16.21
C GLN A 187 -30.61 -13.38 -16.51
N ASN A 188 -31.45 -12.48 -16.00
CA ASN A 188 -32.91 -12.49 -16.13
C ASN A 188 -33.35 -12.27 -17.59
N THR A 189 -32.86 -11.21 -18.24
CA THR A 189 -33.23 -10.86 -19.62
C THR A 189 -32.78 -11.93 -20.63
N ILE A 190 -31.57 -12.47 -20.49
CA ILE A 190 -31.12 -13.58 -21.36
C ILE A 190 -31.98 -14.83 -21.12
N ASP A 191 -32.32 -15.15 -19.86
CA ASP A 191 -33.19 -16.29 -19.58
C ASP A 191 -34.62 -16.08 -20.11
N GLU A 192 -35.13 -14.85 -20.14
CA GLU A 192 -36.46 -14.52 -20.66
C GLU A 192 -36.54 -14.61 -22.19
N ILE A 193 -35.58 -14.02 -22.92
CA ILE A 193 -35.50 -14.10 -24.38
C ILE A 193 -35.48 -15.58 -24.84
N LEU A 194 -34.84 -16.46 -24.06
CA LEU A 194 -34.72 -17.89 -24.34
C LEU A 194 -35.91 -18.75 -23.88
N LYS A 195 -36.94 -18.18 -23.23
CA LYS A 195 -38.19 -18.93 -22.90
C LYS A 195 -39.08 -19.13 -24.13
N GLN A 196 -39.09 -18.19 -25.07
CA GLN A 196 -40.23 -18.04 -26.00
C GLN A 196 -40.07 -18.77 -27.34
N LYS A 197 -38.84 -18.91 -27.88
CA LYS A 197 -38.56 -19.72 -29.09
C LYS A 197 -37.07 -19.98 -29.26
N SER A 198 -36.71 -20.92 -30.13
CA SER A 198 -35.39 -20.90 -30.77
C SER A 198 -35.23 -19.62 -31.61
N ILE A 199 -34.01 -19.09 -31.62
CA ILE A 199 -33.66 -17.75 -32.09
C ILE A 199 -32.35 -17.83 -32.89
N SER A 200 -32.12 -16.93 -33.85
CA SER A 200 -30.81 -16.83 -34.51
C SER A 200 -29.89 -15.91 -33.72
N ALA A 201 -28.57 -16.15 -33.78
CA ALA A 201 -27.61 -15.33 -33.06
C ALA A 201 -27.67 -13.81 -33.40
N PRO A 202 -27.95 -13.36 -34.65
CA PRO A 202 -28.20 -11.96 -34.93
C PRO A 202 -29.48 -11.40 -34.28
N GLU A 203 -30.56 -12.18 -34.28
CA GLU A 203 -31.85 -11.80 -33.66
C GLU A 203 -31.75 -11.77 -32.13
N PHE A 204 -30.97 -12.69 -31.54
CA PHE A 204 -30.65 -12.71 -30.11
C PHE A 204 -29.82 -11.49 -29.69
N ALA A 205 -28.83 -11.10 -30.50
CA ALA A 205 -28.06 -9.87 -30.26
C ALA A 205 -28.95 -8.63 -30.36
N LYS A 206 -29.82 -8.55 -31.37
CA LYS A 206 -30.75 -7.43 -31.54
C LYS A 206 -31.70 -7.29 -30.35
N ARG A 207 -32.37 -8.38 -29.93
CA ARG A 207 -33.33 -8.32 -28.81
C ARG A 207 -32.71 -7.88 -27.50
N LEU A 208 -31.43 -8.18 -27.27
CA LEU A 208 -30.72 -7.69 -26.10
C LEU A 208 -30.50 -6.16 -26.18
N GLU A 209 -30.21 -5.60 -27.37
CA GLU A 209 -30.16 -4.15 -27.57
C GLU A 209 -31.53 -3.49 -27.42
N ASP A 210 -32.63 -4.16 -27.81
CA ASP A 210 -34.00 -3.71 -27.55
C ASP A 210 -34.30 -3.63 -26.02
N PHE A 211 -33.57 -4.38 -25.17
CA PHE A 211 -33.56 -4.27 -23.69
C PHE A 211 -32.43 -3.37 -23.13
N GLY A 212 -31.75 -2.58 -23.98
CA GLY A 212 -30.68 -1.67 -23.54
C GLY A 212 -29.37 -2.37 -23.13
N ILE A 213 -29.18 -3.64 -23.52
CA ILE A 213 -27.94 -4.39 -23.27
C ILE A 213 -27.05 -4.29 -24.51
N ASN A 214 -25.89 -3.63 -24.37
CA ASN A 214 -24.88 -3.55 -25.39
C ASN A 214 -24.29 -4.96 -25.67
N VAL A 215 -24.38 -5.44 -26.91
CA VAL A 215 -23.87 -6.78 -27.29
C VAL A 215 -22.60 -6.68 -28.14
N ARG A 216 -21.63 -7.56 -27.86
CA ARG A 216 -20.48 -7.83 -28.72
C ARG A 216 -20.35 -9.31 -29.06
N ALA A 217 -20.29 -9.62 -30.36
CA ALA A 217 -20.15 -10.97 -30.90
C ALA A 217 -18.67 -11.34 -31.11
N ASN A 218 -18.20 -12.39 -30.45
CA ASN A 218 -16.81 -12.86 -30.56
C ASN A 218 -16.68 -13.89 -31.71
N LEU A 219 -16.65 -13.39 -32.95
CA LEU A 219 -16.34 -14.19 -34.13
C LEU A 219 -14.82 -14.41 -34.26
N ALA A 220 -14.40 -15.61 -34.67
CA ALA A 220 -13.05 -15.85 -35.17
C ALA A 220 -12.92 -15.40 -36.63
N ASN A 221 -11.69 -15.14 -37.09
CA ASN A 221 -11.40 -14.78 -38.50
C ASN A 221 -11.92 -15.79 -39.53
N THR A 222 -12.19 -17.04 -39.13
CA THR A 222 -12.80 -18.09 -39.95
C THR A 222 -14.32 -18.01 -40.05
N GLY A 223 -14.97 -17.01 -39.43
CA GLY A 223 -16.43 -16.92 -39.32
C GLY A 223 -17.05 -17.77 -38.20
N LYS A 224 -16.26 -18.49 -37.41
CA LYS A 224 -16.76 -19.31 -36.30
C LYS A 224 -17.12 -18.46 -35.08
N MET A 225 -18.33 -18.60 -34.56
CA MET A 225 -18.77 -17.95 -33.32
C MET A 225 -18.16 -18.63 -32.09
N ASN A 226 -17.58 -17.83 -31.19
CA ASN A 226 -17.03 -18.28 -29.90
C ASN A 226 -17.92 -17.87 -28.70
N GLY A 227 -18.83 -16.91 -28.89
CA GLY A 227 -19.81 -16.47 -27.89
C GLY A 227 -19.99 -14.97 -27.80
N PHE A 228 -20.90 -14.54 -26.93
CA PHE A 228 -21.21 -13.13 -26.70
C PHE A 228 -20.48 -12.57 -25.48
N SER A 229 -20.27 -11.25 -25.52
CA SER A 229 -20.05 -10.40 -24.36
C SER A 229 -21.21 -9.40 -24.30
N PHE A 230 -21.63 -9.07 -23.09
CA PHE A 230 -22.81 -8.27 -22.78
C PHE A 230 -22.40 -7.13 -21.88
N GLU A 231 -22.98 -5.96 -22.05
CA GLU A 231 -22.68 -4.79 -21.24
C GLU A 231 -23.95 -4.04 -20.88
N TYR A 232 -24.03 -3.63 -19.62
CA TYR A 232 -25.15 -2.89 -19.06
C TYR A 232 -24.62 -1.90 -18.02
N ASN A 233 -25.11 -0.67 -18.04
CA ASN A 233 -24.64 0.44 -17.18
C ASN A 233 -23.10 0.59 -17.16
N ASN A 234 -22.46 0.52 -18.34
CA ASN A 234 -21.00 0.59 -18.55
C ASN A 234 -20.19 -0.54 -17.86
N ILE A 235 -20.81 -1.68 -17.54
CA ILE A 235 -20.14 -2.85 -16.95
C ILE A 235 -20.28 -4.04 -17.91
N SER A 236 -19.16 -4.45 -18.51
CA SER A 236 -19.10 -5.53 -19.50
C SER A 236 -18.79 -6.90 -18.86
N PHE A 237 -19.52 -7.94 -19.28
CA PHE A 237 -19.43 -9.33 -18.83
C PHE A 237 -19.25 -10.27 -20.03
N LYS A 238 -18.39 -11.28 -19.94
CA LYS A 238 -18.40 -12.41 -20.90
C LYS A 238 -19.48 -13.40 -20.46
N GLY A 239 -20.00 -14.24 -21.38
CA GLY A 239 -21.00 -15.26 -21.00
C GLY A 239 -20.60 -16.12 -19.79
N GLN A 240 -19.33 -16.53 -19.71
CA GLN A 240 -18.79 -17.28 -18.55
C GLN A 240 -18.79 -16.50 -17.21
N ASP A 241 -19.00 -15.19 -17.24
CA ASP A 241 -19.04 -14.30 -16.07
C ASP A 241 -20.45 -14.12 -15.51
N LEU A 242 -21.46 -14.49 -16.30
CA LEU A 242 -22.83 -14.69 -15.84
C LEU A 242 -23.04 -16.12 -15.31
N GLY A 243 -22.35 -17.14 -15.86
CA GLY A 243 -22.44 -18.53 -15.38
C GLY A 243 -22.00 -19.56 -16.43
N GLN A 244 -22.19 -20.86 -16.14
CA GLN A 244 -21.98 -21.90 -17.16
C GLN A 244 -23.08 -21.86 -18.23
N LYS A 245 -24.34 -21.69 -17.81
CA LYS A 245 -25.53 -21.70 -18.70
C LYS A 245 -25.63 -20.52 -19.70
N TYR A 246 -24.64 -19.64 -19.70
CA TYR A 246 -24.49 -18.48 -20.60
C TYR A 246 -23.21 -18.56 -21.45
N LYS A 247 -22.44 -19.64 -21.36
CA LYS A 247 -21.41 -19.96 -22.36
C LYS A 247 -22.05 -20.26 -23.71
N TRP A 248 -21.30 -20.03 -24.78
CA TRP A 248 -21.79 -20.25 -26.15
C TRP A 248 -22.37 -21.66 -26.38
N SER A 249 -21.68 -22.72 -25.93
CA SER A 249 -22.17 -24.10 -26.03
C SER A 249 -23.52 -24.35 -25.35
N GLU A 250 -23.82 -23.61 -24.28
CA GLU A 250 -25.05 -23.75 -23.52
C GLU A 250 -26.15 -22.84 -24.08
N LEU A 251 -25.82 -21.63 -24.54
CA LEU A 251 -26.74 -20.78 -25.30
C LEU A 251 -27.23 -21.48 -26.57
N GLN A 252 -26.36 -22.21 -27.27
CA GLN A 252 -26.74 -23.03 -28.44
C GLN A 252 -27.75 -24.14 -28.06
N LYS A 253 -27.48 -24.92 -27.00
CA LYS A 253 -28.44 -25.93 -26.49
C LYS A 253 -29.77 -25.32 -26.05
N ARG A 254 -29.73 -24.09 -25.52
CA ARG A 254 -30.89 -23.30 -25.08
C ARG A 254 -31.59 -22.53 -26.21
N GLY A 255 -31.26 -22.81 -27.47
CA GLY A 255 -32.01 -22.34 -28.63
C GLY A 255 -31.39 -21.21 -29.44
N VAL A 256 -30.19 -20.70 -29.09
CA VAL A 256 -29.47 -19.71 -29.92
C VAL A 256 -28.75 -20.41 -31.08
N SER A 257 -29.43 -20.53 -32.21
CA SER A 257 -28.87 -21.06 -33.44
C SER A 257 -27.85 -20.10 -34.07
N TYR A 258 -26.80 -20.65 -34.68
CA TYR A 258 -25.85 -19.90 -35.52
C TYR A 258 -25.48 -20.73 -36.73
N GLU A 259 -25.63 -20.14 -37.91
CA GLU A 259 -25.25 -20.74 -39.18
C GLU A 259 -24.28 -19.81 -39.90
N GLN A 260 -23.03 -20.25 -40.05
CA GLN A 260 -21.92 -19.38 -40.45
C GLN A 260 -22.12 -18.68 -41.80
N THR A 261 -22.73 -19.35 -42.77
CA THR A 261 -23.06 -18.79 -44.10
C THR A 261 -24.18 -17.74 -44.06
N ARG A 262 -25.11 -17.85 -43.10
CA ARG A 262 -26.33 -17.03 -43.01
C ARG A 262 -26.21 -15.85 -42.04
N ASP A 263 -25.47 -16.05 -40.96
CA ASP A 263 -25.48 -15.18 -39.78
C ASP A 263 -24.17 -14.41 -39.57
N CYS A 264 -23.04 -14.85 -40.14
CA CYS A 264 -21.74 -14.19 -39.97
C CYS A 264 -21.79 -12.72 -40.38
N GLU A 265 -22.28 -12.43 -41.58
CA GLU A 265 -22.37 -11.06 -42.12
C GLU A 265 -23.24 -10.16 -41.23
N LYS A 266 -24.35 -10.71 -40.73
CA LYS A 266 -25.30 -10.03 -39.83
C LYS A 266 -24.77 -9.85 -38.40
N LEU A 267 -23.71 -10.58 -38.04
CA LEU A 267 -22.98 -10.39 -36.78
C LEU A 267 -21.73 -9.53 -36.91
N LYS A 268 -21.24 -9.23 -38.12
CA LYS A 268 -20.05 -8.37 -38.31
C LYS A 268 -20.23 -7.00 -37.66
N CYS A 269 -21.40 -6.38 -37.77
CA CYS A 269 -21.69 -5.12 -37.10
C CYS A 269 -21.41 -5.23 -35.59
N TYR A 270 -21.94 -6.25 -34.91
CA TYR A 270 -21.72 -6.54 -33.48
C TYR A 270 -20.28 -6.96 -33.10
N THR A 271 -19.29 -7.00 -34.00
CA THR A 271 -17.89 -7.32 -33.62
C THR A 271 -17.12 -6.13 -33.04
N LYS A 272 -17.59 -4.91 -33.31
CA LYS A 272 -17.07 -3.63 -32.81
C LYS A 272 -17.78 -3.19 -31.52
N ASP A 273 -17.13 -2.32 -30.76
CA ASP A 273 -17.69 -1.76 -29.53
C ASP A 273 -18.79 -0.72 -29.84
N PHE A 274 -19.76 -0.58 -28.94
CA PHE A 274 -21.05 0.07 -29.22
C PHE A 274 -20.94 1.51 -29.75
N GLU A 275 -20.09 2.34 -29.15
CA GLU A 275 -19.92 3.73 -29.58
C GLU A 275 -19.25 3.84 -30.97
N GLU A 276 -18.37 2.91 -31.37
CA GLU A 276 -17.87 2.85 -32.76
C GLU A 276 -19.00 2.57 -33.76
N ARG A 277 -19.92 1.67 -33.38
CA ARG A 277 -21.09 1.31 -34.23
C ARG A 277 -22.02 2.50 -34.41
N LYS A 278 -22.22 3.28 -33.35
CA LYS A 278 -23.00 4.52 -33.32
C LYS A 278 -22.41 5.60 -34.24
N PHE A 279 -21.08 5.76 -34.21
CA PHE A 279 -20.36 6.69 -35.08
C PHE A 279 -20.46 6.30 -36.56
N ILE A 280 -20.23 5.02 -36.89
CA ILE A 280 -20.32 4.49 -38.26
C ILE A 280 -21.76 4.60 -38.82
N ALA A 281 -22.79 4.32 -38.00
CA ALA A 281 -24.19 4.46 -38.40
C ALA A 281 -24.65 5.93 -38.56
N GLY A 282 -23.84 6.89 -38.11
CA GLY A 282 -24.03 8.32 -38.36
C GLY A 282 -23.55 8.74 -39.76
N SER A 283 -22.45 8.19 -40.25
CA SER A 283 -21.83 8.61 -41.52
C SER A 283 -22.57 8.16 -42.79
N ASP A 284 -23.39 7.11 -42.73
CA ASP A 284 -24.10 6.55 -43.91
C ASP A 284 -25.40 7.30 -44.29
N ARG A 285 -25.73 8.42 -43.65
CA ARG A 285 -27.01 9.13 -43.87
C ARG A 285 -26.98 10.25 -44.92
N ASP A 286 -25.79 10.76 -45.28
CA ASP A 286 -25.65 11.94 -46.15
C ASP A 286 -25.33 11.64 -47.63
N ILE A 287 -25.64 10.42 -48.12
CA ILE A 287 -25.44 10.04 -49.54
C ILE A 287 -26.70 9.43 -50.18
N THR A 288 -27.79 10.20 -50.25
CA THR A 288 -28.80 10.08 -51.33
C THR A 288 -29.36 11.44 -51.72
N ASN A 289 -29.83 11.56 -52.96
CA ASN A 289 -30.56 12.72 -53.53
C ASN A 289 -29.79 14.05 -53.61
N GLY A 290 -29.09 14.26 -54.73
CA GLY A 290 -28.67 15.59 -55.16
C GLY A 290 -29.70 16.30 -56.05
N THR A 291 -29.33 17.49 -56.53
CA THR A 291 -30.08 18.42 -57.42
C THR A 291 -31.20 19.24 -56.75
N GLY A 292 -31.10 20.57 -56.89
CA GLY A 292 -32.09 21.53 -56.38
C GLY A 292 -31.46 22.85 -55.90
N LYS A 293 -31.42 23.89 -56.74
CA LYS A 293 -31.17 25.27 -56.29
C LYS A 293 -32.47 25.86 -55.74
N ILE A 294 -32.40 26.67 -54.68
CA ILE A 294 -33.09 27.98 -54.52
C ILE A 294 -32.57 28.68 -53.25
N SER A 295 -32.87 29.96 -53.08
CA SER A 295 -32.26 30.90 -52.13
C SER A 295 -33.22 31.48 -51.08
N ARG A 296 -32.62 32.08 -50.05
CA ARG A 296 -33.09 33.24 -49.24
C ARG A 296 -34.04 33.02 -48.03
N GLU A 297 -33.62 33.71 -46.96
CA GLU A 297 -34.40 34.57 -46.03
C GLU A 297 -35.46 34.00 -45.07
N SER A 298 -35.44 34.54 -43.84
CA SER A 298 -36.57 34.67 -42.88
C SER A 298 -37.06 33.39 -42.17
N GLU A 299 -37.64 33.40 -40.95
CA GLU A 299 -37.68 34.46 -39.93
C GLU A 299 -37.80 33.92 -38.47
N ARG A 300 -38.16 34.80 -37.53
CA ARG A 300 -38.15 34.68 -36.05
C ARG A 300 -39.25 33.79 -35.46
N GLY A 301 -38.98 33.26 -34.27
CA GLY A 301 -39.97 32.86 -33.25
C GLY A 301 -39.25 32.29 -32.01
N THR A 302 -39.05 33.02 -30.90
CA THR A 302 -39.97 33.18 -29.73
C THR A 302 -40.70 31.89 -29.33
N GLU A 303 -40.77 31.52 -28.04
CA GLU A 303 -40.86 32.41 -26.86
C GLU A 303 -39.75 32.28 -25.79
N ARG A 304 -39.83 33.15 -24.79
CA ARG A 304 -39.02 33.15 -23.55
C ARG A 304 -39.91 32.75 -22.39
N ASN A 305 -39.33 32.41 -21.24
CA ASN A 305 -39.70 33.12 -20.02
C ASN A 305 -38.51 33.24 -19.05
N HIS A 306 -38.36 34.43 -18.47
CA HIS A 306 -37.52 34.66 -17.30
C HIS A 306 -38.31 34.38 -16.03
N PHE A 307 -37.61 34.09 -14.93
CA PHE A 307 -37.96 34.72 -13.66
C PHE A 307 -36.68 35.12 -12.93
N THR A 308 -36.70 36.29 -12.29
CA THR A 308 -35.54 36.92 -11.64
C THR A 308 -35.49 36.60 -10.16
N THR A 309 -34.29 36.41 -9.61
CA THR A 309 -34.05 36.24 -8.17
C THR A 309 -33.93 37.59 -7.46
N SER A 310 -34.78 37.80 -6.46
CA SER A 310 -34.64 38.80 -5.40
C SER A 310 -35.26 38.23 -4.10
N GLU A 311 -34.92 38.83 -2.96
CA GLU A 311 -35.46 38.53 -1.62
C GLU A 311 -35.16 37.12 -1.05
N PHE A 312 -34.05 36.98 -0.31
CA PHE A 312 -34.07 36.31 1.01
C PHE A 312 -32.86 36.65 1.90
N GLU A 313 -32.72 37.91 2.29
CA GLU A 313 -31.93 38.26 3.49
C GLU A 313 -32.79 38.08 4.75
N GLY A 314 -32.19 37.62 5.86
CA GLY A 314 -32.88 37.57 7.17
C GLY A 314 -33.23 36.18 7.71
N ARG A 315 -32.28 35.22 7.74
CA ARG A 315 -32.41 34.02 8.60
C ARG A 315 -31.09 33.29 8.93
N SER A 316 -30.13 34.01 9.52
CA SER A 316 -28.77 33.52 9.76
C SER A 316 -28.31 33.42 11.23
N GLU A 317 -29.01 34.00 12.21
CA GLU A 317 -28.51 34.07 13.60
C GLU A 317 -29.08 33.00 14.56
N GLU A 318 -30.31 32.51 14.37
CA GLU A 318 -30.93 31.56 15.31
C GLU A 318 -30.28 30.16 15.24
N ASN A 319 -29.89 29.70 14.04
CA ASN A 319 -29.31 28.38 13.83
C ASN A 319 -27.89 28.21 14.40
N PHE A 320 -27.19 29.29 14.74
CA PHE A 320 -25.83 29.20 15.30
C PHE A 320 -25.81 28.92 16.81
N ARG A 321 -26.89 29.28 17.53
CA ARG A 321 -27.01 29.02 18.98
C ARG A 321 -27.51 27.62 19.29
N SER A 322 -28.39 27.05 18.46
CA SER A 322 -28.92 25.69 18.65
C SER A 322 -27.86 24.60 18.49
N LEU A 323 -26.95 24.71 17.51
CA LEU A 323 -25.86 23.73 17.36
C LEU A 323 -24.91 23.70 18.57
N GLN A 324 -24.41 24.86 19.02
CA GLN A 324 -23.50 24.93 20.17
C GLN A 324 -24.09 24.36 21.46
N GLN A 325 -25.43 24.39 21.59
CA GLN A 325 -26.12 23.81 22.74
C GLN A 325 -26.19 22.27 22.64
N SER A 326 -26.42 21.73 21.44
CA SER A 326 -26.39 20.27 21.20
C SER A 326 -25.01 19.64 21.40
N GLU A 327 -23.93 20.32 20.99
CA GLU A 327 -22.56 19.83 21.13
C GLU A 327 -22.17 19.69 22.62
N ARG A 328 -22.53 20.68 23.45
CA ARG A 328 -22.32 20.69 24.91
C ARG A 328 -23.13 19.63 25.67
N GLU A 329 -24.20 19.10 25.07
CA GLU A 329 -24.97 17.98 25.65
C GLU A 329 -24.33 16.63 25.29
N SER A 330 -23.77 16.50 24.09
CA SER A 330 -23.03 15.29 23.70
C SER A 330 -21.73 15.06 24.50
N GLU A 331 -21.01 16.12 24.89
CA GLU A 331 -19.83 15.98 25.77
C GLU A 331 -20.18 15.36 27.13
N LYS A 332 -21.30 15.79 27.74
CA LYS A 332 -21.78 15.24 29.04
C LYS A 332 -22.20 13.78 28.93
N HIS A 333 -22.70 13.36 27.77
CA HIS A 333 -23.21 12.00 27.59
C HIS A 333 -22.07 10.96 27.49
N ILE A 334 -20.87 11.37 27.07
CA ILE A 334 -19.68 10.51 26.97
C ILE A 334 -19.11 10.17 28.36
N THR A 335 -19.12 11.13 29.30
CA THR A 335 -18.68 10.89 30.69
C THR A 335 -19.52 9.85 31.46
N GLY A 336 -20.73 9.53 30.99
CA GLY A 336 -21.57 8.47 31.57
C GLY A 336 -21.18 7.04 31.15
N ILE A 337 -20.63 6.85 29.95
CA ILE A 337 -20.43 5.51 29.35
C ILE A 337 -19.24 4.77 29.99
N ILE A 338 -18.31 5.49 30.63
CA ILE A 338 -17.11 4.93 31.28
C ILE A 338 -17.46 4.22 32.62
N GLN A 339 -18.69 4.33 33.13
CA GLN A 339 -19.07 3.81 34.47
C GLN A 339 -19.82 2.47 34.48
N GLY A 340 -19.94 1.75 33.35
CA GLY A 340 -20.67 0.47 33.34
C GLY A 340 -20.30 -0.51 32.22
N ASN A 341 -19.33 -1.40 32.48
CA ASN A 341 -19.56 -2.85 32.56
C ASN A 341 -18.30 -3.62 33.03
N ASP A 342 -18.53 -4.83 33.56
CA ASP A 342 -17.69 -5.52 34.55
C ASP A 342 -16.24 -5.87 34.22
N LYS A 343 -15.37 -5.46 35.16
CA LYS A 343 -14.56 -6.36 36.01
C LYS A 343 -14.32 -7.79 35.52
N SER A 344 -13.22 -8.00 34.82
CA SER A 344 -12.31 -9.11 35.10
C SER A 344 -10.86 -8.70 34.82
N ILE A 345 -9.88 -9.55 35.13
CA ILE A 345 -8.44 -9.29 34.95
C ILE A 345 -7.89 -8.12 35.81
N ILE A 346 -7.89 -8.32 37.14
CA ILE A 346 -6.78 -7.84 37.97
C ILE A 346 -6.23 -9.04 38.76
N LYS A 347 -5.03 -9.50 38.39
CA LYS A 347 -4.06 -10.15 39.28
C LYS A 347 -2.70 -10.19 38.60
N ASN A 348 -1.64 -10.05 39.39
CA ASN A 348 -0.23 -10.08 39.02
C ASN A 348 0.24 -8.94 38.10
N ASP A 349 0.68 -7.82 38.70
CA ASP A 349 2.10 -7.43 38.63
C ASP A 349 2.46 -6.29 39.63
N GLU A 350 2.33 -6.56 40.93
CA GLU A 350 2.88 -5.69 41.99
C GLU A 350 4.41 -5.80 42.09
N ARG A 351 5.13 -5.44 41.01
CA ARG A 351 6.61 -5.42 41.04
C ARG A 351 7.29 -4.49 40.00
N LYS A 352 6.75 -3.29 39.76
CA LYS A 352 7.36 -2.31 38.83
C LYS A 352 7.17 -0.81 39.12
N ILE A 353 6.69 -0.43 40.30
CA ILE A 353 6.27 0.95 40.60
C ILE A 353 7.45 1.94 40.73
N ASN A 354 8.62 1.52 41.22
CA ASN A 354 9.77 2.40 41.49
C ASN A 354 10.59 2.79 40.23
N GLY A 355 9.94 3.01 39.08
CA GLY A 355 10.60 3.32 37.81
C GLY A 355 9.90 4.35 36.92
N SER A 356 8.65 4.73 37.20
CA SER A 356 7.85 5.63 36.35
C SER A 356 8.19 7.12 36.55
N GLU A 357 8.48 7.56 37.77
CA GLU A 357 8.66 8.97 38.11
C GLU A 357 9.83 9.61 37.33
N LYS A 358 10.99 8.92 37.27
CA LYS A 358 12.19 9.39 36.56
C LYS A 358 11.94 9.64 35.08
N HIS A 359 11.22 8.74 34.40
CA HIS A 359 10.90 8.93 32.97
C HIS A 359 9.93 10.10 32.75
N SER A 360 9.03 10.39 33.69
CA SER A 360 8.17 11.56 33.60
C SER A 360 8.96 12.87 33.63
N ASP A 361 10.05 12.92 34.41
CA ASP A 361 10.83 14.15 34.60
C ASP A 361 11.90 14.34 33.51
N GLU A 362 12.51 13.25 33.02
CA GLU A 362 13.33 13.28 31.79
C GLU A 362 12.51 13.72 30.55
N PHE A 363 11.25 13.29 30.47
CA PHE A 363 10.32 13.71 29.42
C PHE A 363 9.97 15.19 29.52
N LYS A 364 9.61 15.69 30.72
CA LYS A 364 9.36 17.12 30.96
C LYS A 364 10.58 17.99 30.64
N GLN A 365 11.80 17.54 30.99
CA GLN A 365 13.02 18.28 30.65
C GLN A 365 13.27 18.35 29.14
N HIS A 366 13.08 17.25 28.39
CA HIS A 366 13.18 17.27 26.93
C HIS A 366 12.09 18.11 26.26
N PHE A 367 10.85 18.04 26.76
CA PHE A 367 9.73 18.86 26.28
C PHE A 367 10.00 20.37 26.49
N ASN A 368 10.52 20.76 27.66
CA ASN A 368 10.87 22.17 27.93
C ASN A 368 12.13 22.62 27.16
N SER A 369 13.01 21.69 26.75
CA SER A 369 14.14 21.98 25.86
C SER A 369 13.68 22.27 24.41
N PHE A 370 12.61 21.60 23.95
CA PHE A 370 11.98 21.85 22.66
C PHE A 370 11.39 23.28 22.58
N GLU A 371 10.84 23.81 23.67
CA GLU A 371 10.26 25.16 23.75
C GLU A 371 11.28 26.27 23.44
N LYS A 372 12.45 26.26 24.10
CA LYS A 372 13.41 27.38 24.04
C LYS A 372 14.20 27.51 22.73
N ASN A 373 14.43 26.42 22.01
CA ASN A 373 15.38 26.42 20.88
C ASN A 373 14.74 26.38 19.48
N ASN A 374 13.51 25.86 19.34
CA ASN A 374 12.90 25.59 18.04
C ASN A 374 11.77 26.56 17.65
N TRP A 375 11.20 27.27 18.63
CA TRP A 375 9.99 28.09 18.42
C TRP A 375 10.22 29.58 18.64
N GLY A 376 10.99 29.97 19.67
CA GLY A 376 11.30 31.37 19.94
C GLY A 376 12.05 32.07 18.79
N ASP A 377 11.86 33.39 18.71
CA ASP A 377 12.71 34.31 17.93
C ASP A 377 13.63 35.06 18.91
N ARG A 378 14.94 35.10 18.65
CA ARG A 378 15.93 35.75 19.54
C ARG A 378 15.98 37.26 19.30
N ARG A 379 14.82 37.94 19.35
CA ARG A 379 14.73 39.37 18.98
C ARG A 379 13.52 40.14 19.55
N ALA A 380 13.06 39.80 20.77
CA ALA A 380 11.86 40.39 21.36
C ALA A 380 11.91 40.76 22.86
N GLU A 381 13.08 40.71 23.52
CA GLU A 381 13.24 41.23 24.89
C GLU A 381 14.39 42.24 24.95
N THR A 382 14.05 43.51 24.79
CA THR A 382 14.90 44.66 25.14
C THR A 382 13.96 45.75 25.65
N GLU A 383 14.32 46.36 26.78
CA GLU A 383 13.58 47.45 27.44
C GLU A 383 12.18 47.14 28.00
N ILE A 384 12.10 47.05 29.34
CA ILE A 384 11.27 47.86 30.26
C ILE A 384 10.93 47.02 31.51
N LEU A 385 11.66 47.27 32.60
CA LEU A 385 11.10 47.62 33.91
C LEU A 385 12.23 48.10 34.83
N GLN A 386 11.99 49.19 35.55
CA GLN A 386 12.96 49.83 36.46
C GLN A 386 12.64 49.54 37.93
N ASP A 387 13.66 49.68 38.79
CA ASP A 387 13.65 49.85 40.26
C ASP A 387 12.32 49.56 41.01
N THR A 388 12.31 48.46 41.77
CA THR A 388 12.01 48.57 43.22
C THR A 388 12.95 47.72 44.07
N ARG A 389 13.75 48.42 44.88
CA ARG A 389 14.20 48.07 46.26
C ARG A 389 13.34 46.95 46.92
N GLY A 390 13.87 45.97 47.67
CA GLY A 390 15.23 45.72 48.16
C GLY A 390 15.28 45.64 49.70
N TYR A 391 15.77 44.52 50.26
CA TYR A 391 16.29 44.45 51.64
C TYR A 391 17.24 43.25 51.86
N GLU A 392 18.02 43.31 52.93
CA GLU A 392 19.20 42.48 53.21
C GLU A 392 18.89 41.16 53.98
N ARG A 393 19.77 40.14 53.87
CA ARG A 393 20.75 39.83 54.96
C ARG A 393 21.76 38.73 54.61
N ASN A 394 22.90 38.77 55.30
CA ASN A 394 24.09 37.95 55.08
C ASN A 394 24.04 36.59 55.81
N ASN A 395 24.75 35.60 55.26
CA ASN A 395 25.73 34.71 55.93
C ASN A 395 26.22 33.66 54.89
N GLY A 396 27.52 33.32 54.77
CA GLY A 396 28.72 33.94 55.35
C GLY A 396 29.86 32.94 55.54
N LYS A 397 30.89 32.99 54.66
CA LYS A 397 32.16 32.20 54.70
C LYS A 397 31.97 30.70 54.36
N ASP A 398 33.00 29.94 53.95
CA ASP A 398 34.47 30.13 54.01
C ASP A 398 35.20 30.21 52.65
N GLU A 399 36.45 30.71 52.70
CA GLU A 399 37.42 30.74 51.60
C GLU A 399 38.75 30.08 52.02
N GLU A 400 39.34 29.25 51.15
CA GLU A 400 40.80 29.12 50.93
C GLU A 400 40.97 28.85 49.41
N HIS A 401 41.70 29.64 48.61
CA HIS A 401 43.17 29.82 48.55
C HIS A 401 43.93 28.52 48.21
N ILE A 402 44.93 28.45 47.31
CA ILE A 402 45.62 29.34 46.34
C ILE A 402 46.28 28.39 45.29
N GLY A 403 46.62 28.71 44.05
CA GLY A 403 46.61 29.96 43.28
C GLY A 403 47.11 29.77 41.82
N ARG A 404 47.73 30.78 41.23
CA ARG A 404 48.11 30.86 39.78
C ARG A 404 49.59 30.56 39.52
N SER A 405 49.94 30.17 38.29
CA SER A 405 51.01 30.82 37.48
C SER A 405 51.06 30.28 36.05
N ASP A 406 51.62 31.07 35.13
CA ASP A 406 51.60 30.87 33.67
C ASP A 406 52.99 30.50 33.08
N GLN A 407 53.04 30.39 31.74
CA GLN A 407 54.20 30.59 30.85
C GLN A 407 55.33 29.53 30.71
N GLN A 408 55.24 28.80 29.58
CA GLN A 408 56.17 28.84 28.43
C GLN A 408 57.68 28.47 28.55
N CYS A 409 58.09 27.63 27.57
CA CYS A 409 59.26 27.76 26.67
C CYS A 409 60.60 26.97 26.86
N LEU A 410 60.92 26.22 25.79
CA LEU A 410 62.22 25.99 25.10
C LEU A 410 63.12 24.76 25.41
N GLY A 411 63.54 24.11 24.29
CA GLY A 411 64.77 23.29 24.13
C GLY A 411 64.61 21.76 24.22
N ASN A 412 65.33 20.92 23.45
CA ASN A 412 66.10 21.13 22.20
C ASN A 412 66.53 19.75 21.59
N ALA A 413 66.91 19.72 20.29
CA ALA A 413 67.75 18.69 19.62
C ALA A 413 67.19 17.23 19.46
N ASP A 414 67.51 16.41 18.44
CA ASP A 414 68.21 16.64 17.15
C ASP A 414 68.06 15.43 16.16
N ILE A 415 68.24 15.66 14.83
CA ILE A 415 68.93 14.78 13.80
C ILE A 415 68.35 13.36 13.49
N LEU A 416 68.21 12.82 12.25
CA LEU A 416 68.56 13.21 10.85
C LEU A 416 67.65 12.51 9.78
N GLU A 417 67.29 13.25 8.72
CA GLU A 417 67.26 12.92 7.26
C GLU A 417 66.57 11.65 6.64
N LYS A 418 65.63 11.79 5.67
CA LYS A 418 65.71 11.99 4.17
C LYS A 418 65.98 10.68 3.36
N ASN A 419 65.56 10.49 2.10
CA ASN A 419 65.17 11.40 1.00
C ASN A 419 64.07 10.80 0.09
N ASN A 420 63.46 11.64 -0.77
CA ASN A 420 62.69 11.21 -1.95
C ASN A 420 63.61 10.78 -3.11
N ILE A 421 63.09 10.03 -4.10
CA ILE A 421 63.27 10.31 -5.55
C ILE A 421 62.32 9.44 -6.39
N SER A 422 61.77 10.03 -7.45
CA SER A 422 61.01 9.35 -8.52
C SER A 422 61.88 9.18 -9.76
N ASN A 423 61.77 8.06 -10.48
CA ASN A 423 61.94 8.09 -11.95
C ASN A 423 61.38 6.86 -12.67
N SER A 424 60.99 7.08 -13.92
CA SER A 424 60.60 6.08 -14.92
C SER A 424 61.78 5.69 -15.82
N ILE A 425 61.77 4.47 -16.40
CA ILE A 425 61.93 4.19 -17.85
C ILE A 425 62.01 2.68 -18.12
N SER A 426 61.71 2.29 -19.35
CA SER A 426 61.57 0.92 -19.89
C SER A 426 62.86 0.10 -20.03
N SER A 427 62.72 -1.23 -20.03
CA SER A 427 63.43 -2.12 -20.97
C SER A 427 62.67 -3.42 -21.23
N SER A 428 62.60 -3.85 -22.50
CA SER A 428 61.99 -5.10 -22.98
C SER A 428 63.01 -6.22 -23.17
N GLY A 429 62.62 -7.51 -23.05
CA GLY A 429 63.42 -8.57 -23.70
C GLY A 429 63.20 -10.05 -23.31
N ILE A 430 62.44 -10.77 -24.13
CA ILE A 430 62.81 -12.08 -24.75
C ILE A 430 63.15 -13.28 -23.82
N SER A 431 62.14 -14.17 -23.68
CA SER A 431 62.11 -15.65 -23.66
C SER A 431 63.31 -16.52 -23.22
N ASN A 432 62.99 -17.66 -22.57
CA ASN A 432 63.57 -18.94 -22.99
C ASN A 432 62.69 -20.19 -22.69
N HIS A 433 63.03 -21.30 -23.36
CA HIS A 433 62.45 -22.67 -23.34
C HIS A 433 62.75 -23.46 -22.03
N SER A 434 62.18 -24.65 -21.69
CA SER A 434 61.04 -25.47 -22.19
C SER A 434 60.77 -26.72 -21.30
N ASN A 435 59.58 -27.34 -21.46
CA ASN A 435 59.27 -28.79 -21.36
C ASN A 435 59.57 -29.65 -20.11
N SER A 436 58.50 -30.10 -19.45
CA SER A 436 58.30 -31.50 -18.97
C SER A 436 56.80 -31.74 -18.72
N PHE A 437 56.20 -32.94 -18.69
CA PHE A 437 56.49 -34.21 -19.37
C PHE A 437 55.15 -34.97 -19.58
N THR A 438 55.01 -35.81 -20.61
CA THR A 438 53.75 -36.51 -20.96
C THR A 438 53.56 -37.87 -20.28
N ARG A 439 52.33 -38.42 -20.29
CA ARG A 439 51.90 -39.82 -20.69
C ARG A 439 50.74 -40.35 -19.81
N VAL A 440 49.74 -41.14 -20.24
CA VAL A 440 48.89 -41.29 -21.47
C VAL A 440 47.92 -42.46 -21.22
N LEU A 441 46.71 -42.44 -21.81
CA LEU A 441 45.94 -43.59 -22.35
C LEU A 441 44.70 -42.99 -23.07
N LYS A 442 44.72 -42.79 -24.40
CA LYS A 442 44.30 -43.73 -25.47
C LYS A 442 42.80 -44.08 -25.42
N GLU A 443 42.00 -44.12 -26.48
CA GLU A 443 42.03 -43.77 -27.93
C GLU A 443 40.70 -44.37 -28.47
N THR A 444 40.01 -43.82 -29.49
CA THR A 444 40.06 -44.30 -30.91
C THR A 444 38.97 -43.47 -31.65
N ILE A 445 39.28 -42.54 -32.58
CA ILE A 445 39.35 -42.73 -34.06
C ILE A 445 37.96 -42.99 -34.71
N ARG A 446 37.50 -42.34 -35.82
CA ARG A 446 38.11 -41.38 -36.80
C ARG A 446 37.05 -40.65 -37.68
N TYR A 447 37.53 -39.69 -38.50
CA TYR A 447 36.93 -39.03 -39.70
C TYR A 447 35.90 -37.89 -39.47
N GLY A 448 35.92 -36.78 -40.25
CA GLY A 448 36.92 -36.32 -41.24
C GLY A 448 36.43 -35.20 -42.19
N SER A 449 37.35 -34.31 -42.66
CA SER A 449 37.14 -33.17 -43.59
C SER A 449 36.26 -32.00 -43.08
N SER A 450 36.29 -30.76 -43.58
CA SER A 450 37.34 -29.88 -44.20
C SER A 450 36.74 -28.45 -44.29
N PHE A 451 37.43 -27.32 -44.00
CA PHE A 451 38.26 -26.50 -44.92
C PHE A 451 37.79 -26.56 -46.40
N GLU A 452 37.56 -25.48 -47.16
CA GLU A 452 37.77 -24.02 -47.04
C GLU A 452 36.53 -23.23 -47.60
N THR A 453 36.49 -21.95 -48.05
CA THR A 453 37.41 -20.78 -48.14
C THR A 453 36.59 -19.47 -48.04
N VAL A 454 37.22 -18.31 -47.79
CA VAL A 454 36.63 -16.98 -48.03
C VAL A 454 36.98 -16.49 -49.45
N SER A 455 36.00 -15.94 -50.18
CA SER A 455 36.25 -15.21 -51.45
C SER A 455 35.25 -14.06 -51.65
N THR A 456 35.48 -13.19 -52.63
CA THR A 456 35.06 -11.77 -52.57
C THR A 456 33.85 -11.36 -53.43
N ALA A 457 33.07 -10.45 -52.86
CA ALA A 457 32.37 -9.32 -53.48
C ALA A 457 31.48 -9.52 -54.74
N ARG A 458 30.19 -9.19 -54.59
CA ARG A 458 29.52 -8.18 -55.44
C ARG A 458 28.19 -7.71 -54.84
N ASN A 459 27.93 -6.40 -54.93
CA ASN A 459 26.58 -5.86 -54.73
C ASN A 459 25.66 -6.32 -55.86
N ASN A 460 24.42 -6.66 -55.54
CA ASN A 460 23.32 -6.62 -56.49
C ASN A 460 22.00 -6.35 -55.76
N SER A 461 21.37 -5.24 -56.06
CA SER A 461 20.09 -4.83 -55.49
C SER A 461 18.95 -5.67 -56.06
N LYS A 462 18.22 -6.37 -55.19
CA LYS A 462 16.84 -6.79 -55.46
C LYS A 462 15.98 -6.61 -54.21
N GLU A 463 14.88 -5.90 -54.39
CA GLU A 463 13.79 -5.84 -53.43
C GLU A 463 13.25 -7.26 -53.17
N SER A 464 13.05 -7.62 -51.91
CA SER A 464 12.42 -8.90 -51.57
C SER A 464 11.69 -8.81 -50.23
N ASN A 465 10.40 -8.47 -50.32
CA ASN A 465 9.32 -8.67 -49.35
C ASN A 465 9.71 -8.81 -47.86
N GLU A 466 9.31 -7.82 -47.05
CA GLU A 466 9.25 -7.94 -45.59
C GLU A 466 8.41 -9.15 -45.16
N LYS A 467 9.07 -10.27 -44.92
CA LYS A 467 8.48 -11.39 -44.16
C LYS A 467 8.28 -10.90 -42.74
N ARG A 468 7.04 -10.50 -42.40
CA ARG A 468 6.62 -10.15 -41.04
C ARG A 468 7.18 -11.18 -40.06
N ASN A 469 8.02 -10.74 -39.14
CA ASN A 469 8.60 -11.60 -38.11
C ASN A 469 7.48 -12.07 -37.18
N VAL A 470 7.00 -13.30 -37.40
CA VAL A 470 6.03 -13.94 -36.52
C VAL A 470 6.74 -14.25 -35.20
N VAL A 471 6.58 -13.36 -34.23
CA VAL A 471 7.11 -13.53 -32.88
C VAL A 471 6.60 -14.85 -32.30
N ASP A 472 7.53 -15.72 -31.92
CA ASP A 472 7.18 -17.03 -31.37
C ASP A 472 6.41 -16.86 -30.04
N LYS A 473 5.44 -17.74 -29.82
CA LYS A 473 4.62 -17.80 -28.60
C LYS A 473 5.44 -18.13 -27.37
N SER A 474 6.62 -18.76 -27.55
CA SER A 474 7.64 -18.89 -26.50
C SER A 474 8.09 -17.51 -25.99
N ASN A 475 8.57 -16.64 -26.89
CA ASN A 475 9.07 -15.29 -26.59
C ASN A 475 8.01 -14.39 -25.95
N ILE A 476 6.74 -14.47 -26.39
CA ILE A 476 5.63 -13.72 -25.77
C ILE A 476 5.45 -14.13 -24.30
N ARG A 477 5.60 -15.43 -23.98
CA ARG A 477 5.49 -15.91 -22.60
C ARG A 477 6.71 -15.52 -21.77
N THR A 478 7.93 -15.80 -22.25
CA THR A 478 9.17 -15.51 -21.51
C THR A 478 9.37 -14.01 -21.28
N SER A 479 8.90 -13.13 -22.19
CA SER A 479 8.88 -11.67 -22.00
C SER A 479 8.25 -11.22 -20.68
N ARG A 480 7.26 -11.97 -20.18
CA ARG A 480 6.56 -11.67 -18.91
C ARG A 480 7.36 -12.07 -17.68
N GLU A 481 8.22 -13.07 -17.81
CA GLU A 481 8.99 -13.73 -16.74
C GLU A 481 10.45 -13.20 -16.67
N LEU A 482 10.92 -12.55 -17.74
CA LEU A 482 12.20 -11.83 -17.89
C LEU A 482 12.29 -10.60 -16.97
N ASP A 483 13.48 -10.28 -16.44
CA ASP A 483 13.67 -9.08 -15.61
C ASP A 483 13.88 -7.84 -16.50
N PRO A 484 13.00 -6.81 -16.44
CA PRO A 484 13.05 -5.69 -17.37
C PRO A 484 14.18 -4.68 -17.05
N SER A 485 14.95 -4.88 -15.97
CA SER A 485 15.92 -3.90 -15.46
C SER A 485 16.85 -3.32 -16.52
N ASP A 486 17.51 -4.16 -17.33
CA ASP A 486 18.56 -3.68 -18.23
C ASP A 486 18.01 -3.09 -19.54
N CYS A 487 16.82 -3.55 -19.96
CA CYS A 487 16.01 -2.91 -20.99
C CYS A 487 15.64 -1.47 -20.58
N LEU A 488 15.19 -1.28 -19.34
CA LEU A 488 14.81 0.02 -18.79
C LEU A 488 16.00 0.96 -18.56
N ARG A 489 17.14 0.44 -18.07
CA ARG A 489 18.40 1.22 -18.00
C ARG A 489 18.82 1.74 -19.37
N THR A 490 18.72 0.90 -20.39
CA THR A 490 19.05 1.27 -21.78
C THR A 490 18.03 2.27 -22.38
N MET A 491 16.84 2.41 -21.79
CA MET A 491 15.88 3.47 -22.11
C MET A 491 16.07 4.76 -21.30
N GLY A 492 17.09 4.84 -20.44
CA GLY A 492 17.45 6.04 -19.68
C GLY A 492 16.91 6.12 -18.25
N PHE A 493 16.30 5.04 -17.72
CA PHE A 493 15.77 5.01 -16.36
C PHE A 493 16.76 4.47 -15.33
N GLU A 494 16.76 5.04 -14.13
CA GLU A 494 17.40 4.42 -12.97
C GLU A 494 16.53 3.30 -12.42
N VAL A 495 17.02 2.05 -12.45
CA VAL A 495 16.32 0.91 -11.82
C VAL A 495 16.97 0.54 -10.49
N LYS A 496 16.20 0.61 -9.40
CA LYS A 496 16.62 0.29 -8.02
C LYS A 496 15.79 -0.89 -7.48
N LYS A 497 16.38 -1.75 -6.63
CA LYS A 497 15.78 -3.03 -6.23
C LYS A 497 15.23 -2.97 -4.80
N ASP A 498 13.95 -2.63 -4.69
CA ASP A 498 13.24 -2.48 -3.40
C ASP A 498 12.86 -3.84 -2.79
N GLY A 499 13.88 -4.49 -2.23
CA GLY A 499 13.76 -5.83 -1.66
C GLY A 499 13.71 -6.93 -2.74
N GLN A 500 13.24 -8.13 -2.37
CA GLN A 500 13.39 -9.30 -3.23
C GLN A 500 12.50 -9.28 -4.49
N ASN A 501 11.33 -8.62 -4.43
CA ASN A 501 10.27 -8.75 -5.45
C ASN A 501 9.79 -7.42 -6.05
N HIS A 502 10.44 -6.27 -5.75
CA HIS A 502 10.09 -5.00 -6.38
C HIS A 502 11.29 -4.35 -7.06
N LEU A 503 11.01 -3.65 -8.15
CA LEU A 503 11.90 -2.70 -8.79
C LEU A 503 11.23 -1.32 -8.73
N SER A 504 11.97 -0.33 -8.24
CA SER A 504 11.69 1.06 -8.53
C SER A 504 12.30 1.44 -9.85
N VAL A 505 11.58 2.22 -10.66
CA VAL A 505 12.04 2.78 -11.93
C VAL A 505 11.89 4.29 -11.83
N GLU A 506 13.02 4.98 -11.83
CA GLU A 506 13.14 6.40 -11.53
C GLU A 506 13.65 7.17 -12.76
N LEU A 507 13.16 8.41 -12.92
CA LEU A 507 13.60 9.36 -13.93
C LEU A 507 13.86 10.69 -13.23
N ASN A 508 15.05 11.26 -13.40
CA ASN A 508 15.51 12.49 -12.72
C ASN A 508 15.41 12.45 -11.17
N GLY A 509 15.37 11.24 -10.58
CA GLY A 509 15.22 11.00 -9.13
C GLY A 509 13.77 10.80 -8.64
N ASP A 510 12.78 10.98 -9.50
CA ASP A 510 11.36 10.73 -9.20
C ASP A 510 10.99 9.28 -9.59
N GLN A 511 10.34 8.52 -8.70
CA GLN A 511 9.81 7.19 -9.04
C GLN A 511 8.66 7.35 -10.05
N ILE A 512 8.81 6.80 -11.26
CA ILE A 512 7.81 6.85 -12.34
C ILE A 512 7.04 5.54 -12.45
N TYR A 513 7.72 4.40 -12.25
CA TYR A 513 7.08 3.08 -12.21
C TYR A 513 7.55 2.26 -11.02
N ARG A 514 6.67 1.36 -10.57
CA ARG A 514 7.01 0.32 -9.60
C ARG A 514 6.63 -1.04 -10.16
N ILE A 515 7.63 -1.86 -10.43
CA ILE A 515 7.46 -3.21 -10.97
C ILE A 515 7.47 -4.20 -9.82
N THR A 516 6.53 -5.16 -9.84
CA THR A 516 6.42 -6.20 -8.82
C THR A 516 6.48 -7.57 -9.46
N LYS A 517 7.52 -8.35 -9.14
CA LYS A 517 7.60 -9.77 -9.48
C LYS A 517 6.56 -10.54 -8.66
N LYS A 518 5.67 -11.25 -9.35
CA LYS A 518 4.60 -12.05 -8.74
C LYS A 518 5.12 -13.43 -8.35
N GLN A 519 4.33 -14.15 -7.57
CA GLN A 519 4.76 -15.41 -6.94
C GLN A 519 4.96 -16.56 -7.95
N ASP A 520 4.42 -16.40 -9.14
CA ASP A 520 4.49 -17.26 -10.32
C ASP A 520 5.52 -16.77 -11.35
N GLY A 521 6.41 -15.85 -10.96
CA GLY A 521 7.60 -15.45 -11.72
C GLY A 521 7.41 -14.27 -12.67
N HIS A 522 6.19 -13.98 -13.12
CA HIS A 522 5.96 -12.85 -14.01
C HIS A 522 6.05 -11.48 -13.30
N TYR A 523 6.47 -10.45 -14.03
CA TYR A 523 6.53 -9.07 -13.54
C TYR A 523 5.24 -8.33 -13.92
N VAL A 524 4.74 -7.48 -13.02
CA VAL A 524 3.65 -6.54 -13.28
C VAL A 524 4.09 -5.14 -12.87
N ALA A 525 3.98 -4.19 -13.78
CA ALA A 525 4.23 -2.78 -13.51
C ALA A 525 2.96 -2.06 -13.03
N CYS A 526 3.13 -1.11 -12.12
CA CYS A 526 2.23 0.01 -11.96
C CYS A 526 2.95 1.35 -12.17
N ASP A 527 2.19 2.37 -12.55
CA ASP A 527 2.68 3.76 -12.56
C ASP A 527 2.90 4.28 -11.13
N LYS A 528 3.52 5.46 -11.01
CA LYS A 528 3.74 6.15 -9.73
C LYS A 528 2.45 6.51 -8.96
N TYR A 529 1.29 6.38 -9.61
CA TYR A 529 -0.03 6.57 -9.01
C TYR A 529 -0.72 5.24 -8.64
N GLY A 530 -0.02 4.10 -8.77
CA GLY A 530 -0.52 2.77 -8.38
C GLY A 530 -1.46 2.09 -9.38
N ASN A 531 -1.66 2.63 -10.59
CA ASN A 531 -2.47 1.97 -11.62
C ASN A 531 -1.68 0.82 -12.24
N GLY A 532 -2.24 -0.38 -12.27
CA GLY A 532 -1.62 -1.51 -12.96
C GLY A 532 -1.57 -1.28 -14.46
N ILE A 533 -0.36 -1.18 -15.01
CA ILE A 533 -0.09 -1.05 -16.45
C ILE A 533 -0.26 -2.40 -17.14
N GLY A 534 0.24 -3.46 -16.50
CA GLY A 534 0.21 -4.83 -17.01
C GLY A 534 1.55 -5.53 -16.84
N ASP A 535 1.83 -6.46 -17.73
CA ASP A 535 3.12 -7.16 -17.80
C ASP A 535 4.24 -6.28 -18.41
N ASN A 536 5.45 -6.83 -18.53
CA ASN A 536 6.59 -6.14 -19.12
C ASN A 536 6.32 -5.62 -20.55
N ILE A 537 5.51 -6.29 -21.35
CA ILE A 537 5.22 -5.86 -22.73
C ILE A 537 4.36 -4.59 -22.68
N ALA A 538 3.34 -4.59 -21.82
CA ALA A 538 2.53 -3.40 -21.55
C ALA A 538 3.38 -2.24 -20.99
N LEU A 539 4.37 -2.51 -20.12
CA LEU A 539 5.30 -1.47 -19.63
C LEU A 539 6.13 -0.84 -20.76
N ILE A 540 6.68 -1.64 -21.68
CA ILE A 540 7.48 -1.10 -22.79
C ILE A 540 6.59 -0.31 -23.78
N GLN A 541 5.33 -0.69 -23.96
CA GLN A 541 4.37 0.08 -24.75
C GLN A 541 3.83 1.33 -24.03
N ASP A 542 3.78 1.36 -22.69
CA ASP A 542 3.45 2.57 -21.92
C ASP A 542 4.59 3.62 -22.02
N ILE A 543 5.84 3.16 -21.91
CA ILE A 543 7.05 3.99 -22.06
C ILE A 543 7.23 4.50 -23.51
N LYS A 544 6.84 3.71 -24.52
CA LYS A 544 6.86 4.13 -25.94
C LYS A 544 5.56 3.71 -26.66
N PRO A 545 4.50 4.55 -26.61
CA PRO A 545 3.19 4.25 -27.19
C PRO A 545 3.19 3.91 -28.69
N ASP A 546 4.18 4.38 -29.44
CA ASP A 546 4.30 4.14 -30.88
C ASP A 546 4.80 2.72 -31.22
N LEU A 547 5.30 1.96 -30.22
CA LEU A 547 5.78 0.59 -30.44
C LEU A 547 4.63 -0.40 -30.61
N LYS A 548 4.73 -1.21 -31.67
CA LYS A 548 3.86 -2.36 -31.86
C LYS A 548 4.19 -3.48 -30.85
N PHE A 549 3.23 -4.36 -30.61
CA PHE A 549 3.34 -5.43 -29.62
C PHE A 549 4.52 -6.39 -29.88
N ASP A 550 4.77 -6.71 -31.15
CA ASP A 550 5.90 -7.50 -31.63
C ASP A 550 7.24 -6.77 -31.46
N GLU A 551 7.28 -5.46 -31.73
CA GLU A 551 8.46 -4.62 -31.51
C GLU A 551 8.81 -4.50 -30.01
N ALA A 552 7.80 -4.41 -29.13
CA ALA A 552 7.97 -4.39 -27.68
C ALA A 552 8.49 -5.73 -27.14
N VAL A 553 7.95 -6.87 -27.60
CA VAL A 553 8.48 -8.21 -27.29
C VAL A 553 9.92 -8.36 -27.81
N TYR A 554 10.20 -7.92 -29.04
CA TYR A 554 11.54 -7.98 -29.61
C TYR A 554 12.54 -7.15 -28.78
N LYS A 555 12.18 -5.94 -28.33
CA LYS A 555 13.05 -5.11 -27.47
C LYS A 555 13.34 -5.77 -26.11
N LEU A 556 12.37 -6.44 -25.49
CA LEU A 556 12.62 -7.16 -24.23
C LEU A 556 13.64 -8.29 -24.39
N HIS A 557 13.67 -8.97 -25.54
CA HIS A 557 14.61 -10.06 -25.84
C HIS A 557 15.94 -9.60 -26.46
N ALA A 558 15.96 -8.49 -27.21
CA ALA A 558 17.17 -8.01 -27.89
C ALA A 558 18.28 -7.58 -26.91
N TYR A 559 17.92 -7.10 -25.72
CA TYR A 559 18.89 -6.73 -24.68
C TYR A 559 19.41 -7.94 -23.87
N ASP A 560 18.70 -9.07 -23.85
CA ASP A 560 19.21 -10.36 -23.33
C ASP A 560 20.36 -10.91 -24.21
N LEU A 561 20.43 -10.45 -25.47
CA LEU A 561 21.43 -10.86 -26.47
C LEU A 561 22.57 -9.84 -26.67
N ASN A 562 22.85 -9.01 -25.65
CA ASN A 562 24.11 -8.26 -25.50
C ASN A 562 24.49 -7.36 -26.70
N TYR A 563 23.49 -6.88 -27.45
CA TYR A 563 23.69 -6.14 -28.69
C TYR A 563 23.68 -4.62 -28.45
N LYS A 564 24.80 -3.95 -28.74
CA LYS A 564 24.91 -2.49 -28.60
C LYS A 564 24.01 -1.77 -29.61
N PHE A 565 23.07 -0.97 -29.11
CA PHE A 565 22.45 0.10 -29.87
C PHE A 565 23.06 1.45 -29.45
N GLU A 566 23.32 2.33 -30.41
CA GLU A 566 23.86 3.66 -30.11
C GLU A 566 22.75 4.58 -29.59
N ASN A 567 23.03 5.28 -28.49
CA ASN A 567 22.08 6.20 -27.87
C ASN A 567 21.86 7.44 -28.76
N LYS A 568 20.62 7.60 -29.24
CA LYS A 568 20.07 8.92 -29.56
C LYS A 568 19.08 9.32 -28.47
N ASN A 569 19.22 10.54 -27.98
CA ASN A 569 18.46 11.09 -26.86
C ASN A 569 16.94 10.96 -27.11
N MET A 570 16.22 10.40 -26.14
CA MET A 570 14.76 10.37 -26.11
C MET A 570 14.24 10.87 -24.76
N THR A 571 14.47 12.15 -24.49
CA THR A 571 13.54 12.92 -23.65
C THR A 571 12.27 13.15 -24.47
N GLN A 572 11.19 12.45 -24.11
CA GLN A 572 9.83 12.77 -24.59
C GLN A 572 8.92 12.93 -23.37
N GLU A 573 8.21 14.05 -23.34
CA GLU A 573 7.31 14.43 -22.24
C GLU A 573 6.02 13.60 -22.30
N ILE A 574 5.74 12.83 -21.25
CA ILE A 574 4.46 12.11 -21.10
C ILE A 574 3.48 12.97 -20.29
N ASP A 575 3.23 14.22 -20.72
CA ASP A 575 2.24 15.10 -20.08
C ASP A 575 0.82 14.85 -20.63
N LYS A 576 0.26 13.69 -20.29
CA LYS A 576 -1.19 13.46 -20.40
C LYS A 576 -1.87 13.96 -19.12
N LYS A 577 -2.18 15.27 -19.08
CA LYS A 577 -2.96 15.88 -18.00
C LYS A 577 -4.30 15.14 -17.80
N ILE A 578 -4.44 14.52 -16.62
CA ILE A 578 -5.67 13.86 -16.17
C ILE A 578 -6.31 14.76 -15.11
N ASP A 579 -7.57 15.15 -15.31
CA ASP A 579 -8.32 15.92 -14.31
C ASP A 579 -8.43 15.13 -12.98
N LEU A 580 -7.77 15.63 -11.95
CA LEU A 580 -7.74 15.01 -10.62
C LEU A 580 -9.04 15.28 -9.85
N LYS A 581 -10.02 14.37 -9.99
CA LYS A 581 -11.36 14.50 -9.41
C LYS A 581 -11.45 13.88 -8.00
N ILE A 582 -11.94 14.66 -7.04
CA ILE A 582 -12.20 14.24 -5.65
C ILE A 582 -13.64 13.73 -5.51
N PRO A 583 -13.91 12.66 -4.74
CA PRO A 583 -15.26 12.25 -4.36
C PRO A 583 -16.09 13.37 -3.72
N ARG A 584 -17.38 13.41 -4.07
CA ARG A 584 -18.37 14.26 -3.38
C ARG A 584 -18.40 13.88 -1.90
N GLN A 585 -18.37 14.89 -1.03
CA GLN A 585 -18.41 14.67 0.42
C GLN A 585 -19.75 14.10 0.88
N VAL A 586 -19.70 13.13 1.78
CA VAL A 586 -20.85 12.51 2.45
C VAL A 586 -20.67 12.66 3.97
N GLU A 587 -21.69 13.14 4.68
CA GLU A 587 -21.52 13.53 6.09
C GLU A 587 -21.13 12.36 7.01
N ASN A 588 -21.54 11.13 6.70
CA ASN A 588 -21.11 9.95 7.45
C ASN A 588 -19.61 9.63 7.25
N GLU A 589 -19.07 9.88 6.05
CA GLU A 589 -17.63 9.71 5.77
C GLU A 589 -16.82 10.80 6.49
N ARG A 590 -17.35 12.03 6.53
CA ARG A 590 -16.81 13.12 7.35
C ARG A 590 -16.81 12.77 8.83
N LYS A 591 -17.94 12.30 9.39
CA LYS A 591 -18.04 11.88 10.79
C LYS A 591 -17.00 10.81 11.14
N LEU A 592 -16.90 9.74 10.35
CA LEU A 592 -15.92 8.66 10.55
C LEU A 592 -14.47 9.14 10.42
N GLY A 593 -14.19 10.04 9.48
CA GLY A 593 -12.87 10.64 9.29
C GLY A 593 -12.46 11.57 10.43
N ARG A 594 -13.36 12.43 10.91
CA ARG A 594 -13.17 13.28 12.10
C ARG A 594 -12.95 12.42 13.35
N GLN A 595 -13.75 11.36 13.53
CA GLN A 595 -13.61 10.42 14.63
C GLN A 595 -12.22 9.73 14.63
N TYR A 596 -11.75 9.26 13.47
CA TYR A 596 -10.39 8.71 13.33
C TYR A 596 -9.30 9.73 13.68
N LEU A 597 -9.40 10.97 13.20
CA LEU A 597 -8.41 12.01 13.51
C LEU A 597 -8.40 12.37 15.00
N HIS A 598 -9.56 12.39 15.65
CA HIS A 598 -9.65 12.68 17.07
C HIS A 598 -9.23 11.49 17.95
N GLU A 599 -10.00 10.39 17.93
CA GLU A 599 -9.86 9.26 18.85
C GLU A 599 -8.63 8.39 18.58
N LYS A 600 -8.21 8.25 17.31
CA LYS A 600 -7.11 7.35 16.90
C LYS A 600 -5.80 8.09 16.58
N ARG A 601 -5.81 9.43 16.48
CA ARG A 601 -4.63 10.26 16.18
C ARG A 601 -4.41 11.44 17.12
N GLY A 602 -5.31 11.69 18.08
CA GLY A 602 -5.13 12.73 19.10
C GLY A 602 -5.22 14.16 18.57
N ILE A 603 -5.80 14.38 17.39
CA ILE A 603 -5.90 15.72 16.79
C ILE A 603 -7.12 16.46 17.40
N SER A 604 -6.92 17.71 17.82
CA SER A 604 -8.01 18.55 18.33
C SER A 604 -9.07 18.86 17.27
N PHE A 605 -10.31 19.09 17.70
CA PHE A 605 -11.35 19.57 16.79
C PHE A 605 -11.01 20.95 16.20
N ASP A 606 -10.28 21.82 16.91
CA ASP A 606 -9.84 23.12 16.38
C ASP A 606 -8.91 22.98 15.17
N THR A 607 -7.96 22.03 15.22
CA THR A 607 -7.09 21.72 14.10
C THR A 607 -7.83 21.01 12.96
N ILE A 608 -8.75 20.10 13.25
CA ILE A 608 -9.60 19.47 12.23
C ILE A 608 -10.47 20.52 11.54
N ASN A 609 -11.11 21.42 12.30
CA ASN A 609 -11.96 22.50 11.78
C ASN A 609 -11.15 23.51 10.95
N HIS A 610 -9.94 23.87 11.37
CA HIS A 610 -9.04 24.73 10.59
C HIS A 610 -8.61 24.05 9.28
N ALA A 611 -8.25 22.76 9.32
CA ALA A 611 -7.85 22.00 8.14
C ALA A 611 -9.01 21.74 7.16
N GLU A 612 -10.24 21.57 7.64
CA GLU A 612 -11.45 21.59 6.79
C GLU A 612 -11.64 22.97 6.15
N LYS A 613 -11.53 24.06 6.94
CA LYS A 613 -11.74 25.45 6.51
C LYS A 613 -10.75 25.89 5.42
N VAL A 614 -9.47 25.53 5.52
CA VAL A 614 -8.46 25.83 4.49
C VAL A 614 -8.46 24.83 3.33
N GLY A 615 -9.41 23.89 3.30
CA GLY A 615 -9.55 22.89 2.24
C GLY A 615 -8.49 21.78 2.22
N LEU A 616 -7.54 21.78 3.16
CA LEU A 616 -6.48 20.77 3.26
C LEU A 616 -7.05 19.35 3.40
N ILE A 617 -8.07 19.15 4.23
CA ILE A 617 -8.68 17.84 4.45
C ILE A 617 -10.11 17.72 3.92
N LYS A 618 -10.37 16.58 3.29
CA LYS A 618 -11.70 16.06 2.92
C LYS A 618 -11.76 14.56 3.24
N TYR A 619 -12.90 13.93 2.98
CA TYR A 619 -13.20 12.57 3.40
C TYR A 619 -13.76 11.71 2.26
N SER A 620 -13.74 10.39 2.44
CA SER A 620 -14.24 9.38 1.49
C SER A 620 -14.48 8.04 2.21
N ASP A 621 -15.19 7.11 1.54
CA ASP A 621 -15.37 5.70 1.92
C ASP A 621 -14.06 4.94 2.28
N LYS A 622 -12.92 5.44 1.79
CA LYS A 622 -11.57 4.88 2.00
C LYS A 622 -10.80 5.57 3.12
N GLY A 623 -11.14 6.81 3.48
CA GLY A 623 -10.53 7.56 4.57
C GLY A 623 -10.34 9.06 4.31
N VAL A 624 -9.38 9.66 5.01
CA VAL A 624 -9.07 11.09 4.97
C VAL A 624 -8.23 11.41 3.73
N LEU A 625 -8.58 12.49 3.03
CA LEU A 625 -7.90 12.97 1.82
C LEU A 625 -7.19 14.29 2.13
N PHE A 626 -5.88 14.35 1.90
CA PHE A 626 -5.06 15.56 2.02
C PHE A 626 -4.84 16.16 0.63
N ILE A 627 -5.20 17.44 0.45
CA ILE A 627 -5.34 18.07 -0.86
C ILE A 627 -4.32 19.21 -1.05
N GLY A 628 -3.72 19.26 -2.23
CA GLY A 628 -2.85 20.33 -2.71
C GLY A 628 -3.43 20.95 -3.98
N TYR A 629 -3.24 22.26 -4.11
CA TYR A 629 -3.96 23.12 -5.06
C TYR A 629 -3.01 23.97 -5.90
N ASP A 630 -3.45 24.35 -7.10
CA ASP A 630 -2.82 25.44 -7.86
C ASP A 630 -3.29 26.82 -7.35
N GLU A 631 -2.65 27.88 -7.87
CA GLU A 631 -2.95 29.29 -7.60
C GLU A 631 -4.42 29.65 -7.87
N ASN A 632 -5.12 28.89 -8.72
CA ASN A 632 -6.51 29.08 -9.10
C ASN A 632 -7.48 28.17 -8.30
N GLN A 633 -7.02 27.54 -7.22
CA GLN A 633 -7.80 26.61 -6.38
C GLN A 633 -8.27 25.33 -7.10
N ASN A 634 -7.66 24.96 -8.24
CA ASN A 634 -7.87 23.64 -8.82
C ASN A 634 -7.11 22.59 -8.02
N VAL A 635 -7.71 21.41 -7.85
CA VAL A 635 -7.09 20.26 -7.21
C VAL A 635 -5.96 19.71 -8.09
N LYS A 636 -4.75 19.57 -7.54
CA LYS A 636 -3.56 19.03 -8.25
C LYS A 636 -2.85 17.88 -7.55
N ASN A 637 -3.03 17.71 -6.24
CA ASN A 637 -2.42 16.63 -5.46
C ASN A 637 -3.44 16.09 -4.45
N VAL A 638 -3.64 14.78 -4.37
CA VAL A 638 -4.53 14.15 -3.38
C VAL A 638 -3.87 12.91 -2.79
N THR A 639 -3.55 12.97 -1.50
CA THR A 639 -2.99 11.86 -0.72
C THR A 639 -4.03 11.34 0.27
N GLN A 640 -4.45 10.09 0.11
CA GLN A 640 -5.39 9.41 0.98
C GLN A 640 -4.67 8.70 2.15
N ARG A 641 -5.14 8.94 3.38
CA ARG A 641 -4.81 8.17 4.59
C ARG A 641 -5.95 7.21 4.91
N SER A 642 -5.65 5.91 5.02
CA SER A 642 -6.64 4.90 5.40
C SER A 642 -7.13 5.11 6.84
N ILE A 643 -8.46 5.07 7.04
CA ILE A 643 -9.07 4.98 8.37
C ILE A 643 -9.31 3.53 8.81
N LYS A 644 -9.16 2.56 7.91
CA LYS A 644 -9.33 1.13 8.18
C LYS A 644 -7.98 0.51 8.55
N GLU A 645 -7.89 -0.05 9.75
CA GLU A 645 -6.66 -0.67 10.29
C GLU A 645 -6.26 -1.94 9.53
N SER A 646 -7.23 -2.65 8.94
CA SER A 646 -7.01 -3.86 8.12
C SER A 646 -6.45 -3.60 6.73
N ASN A 647 -6.35 -2.34 6.28
CA ASN A 647 -5.75 -2.00 5.00
C ASN A 647 -4.21 -2.10 5.07
N ALA A 648 -3.64 -3.01 4.28
CA ALA A 648 -2.19 -3.22 4.19
C ALA A 648 -1.38 -2.01 3.66
N ILE A 649 -2.06 -1.03 3.04
CA ILE A 649 -1.46 0.24 2.61
C ILE A 649 -2.21 1.38 3.32
N GLN A 650 -1.47 2.20 4.07
CA GLN A 650 -2.03 3.26 4.92
C GLN A 650 -1.98 4.66 4.29
N LYS A 651 -1.07 4.91 3.32
CA LYS A 651 -0.90 6.16 2.56
C LYS A 651 -0.93 5.80 1.06
N MET A 652 -1.78 6.44 0.27
CA MET A 652 -1.84 6.26 -1.20
C MET A 652 -2.17 7.58 -1.89
N ASP A 653 -1.56 7.85 -3.04
CA ASP A 653 -1.91 9.01 -3.87
C ASP A 653 -2.97 8.66 -4.92
N TYR A 654 -3.68 9.67 -5.43
CA TYR A 654 -4.68 9.52 -6.50
C TYR A 654 -4.05 9.68 -7.89
N LYS A 655 -4.63 9.04 -8.91
CA LYS A 655 -4.19 9.19 -10.31
C LYS A 655 -4.29 10.64 -10.78
N GLY A 656 -3.16 11.20 -11.22
CA GLY A 656 -3.04 12.62 -11.57
C GLY A 656 -2.57 13.53 -10.42
N SER A 657 -2.16 12.96 -9.27
CA SER A 657 -1.57 13.75 -8.18
C SER A 657 -0.14 14.17 -8.51
N ASP A 658 0.06 15.47 -8.67
CA ASP A 658 1.34 16.10 -8.96
C ASP A 658 2.01 16.60 -7.66
N LYS A 659 3.25 16.17 -7.41
CA LYS A 659 4.02 16.53 -6.21
C LYS A 659 4.67 17.91 -6.27
N GLN A 660 4.66 18.61 -7.40
CA GLN A 660 4.92 20.05 -7.43
C GLN A 660 3.89 20.81 -6.57
N TYR A 661 2.66 20.32 -6.50
CA TYR A 661 1.57 20.94 -5.74
C TYR A 661 1.47 20.30 -4.35
N CYS A 662 2.49 20.49 -3.52
CA CYS A 662 2.49 20.01 -2.12
C CYS A 662 1.23 20.46 -1.36
N GLN A 663 0.79 19.66 -0.39
CA GLN A 663 -0.33 20.04 0.47
C GLN A 663 0.13 21.04 1.54
N ILE A 664 -0.68 22.06 1.82
CA ILE A 664 -0.32 23.17 2.71
C ILE A 664 -1.33 23.30 3.85
N LEU A 665 -0.85 23.41 5.08
CA LEU A 665 -1.64 23.84 6.23
C LEU A 665 -1.25 25.28 6.57
N ASP A 666 -2.12 26.23 6.25
CA ASP A 666 -1.84 27.66 6.46
C ASP A 666 -1.76 28.03 7.96
N GLY A 667 -0.77 28.87 8.28
CA GLY A 667 -0.46 29.43 9.59
C GLY A 667 0.48 30.63 9.45
N ASN A 668 1.43 30.76 10.37
CA ASN A 668 2.43 31.81 10.37
C ASN A 668 3.47 31.61 9.25
N LYS A 669 3.42 32.47 8.22
CA LYS A 669 4.31 32.44 7.07
C LYS A 669 5.77 32.83 7.37
N LYS A 670 6.10 33.31 8.58
CA LYS A 670 7.48 33.59 9.01
C LYS A 670 8.18 32.39 9.64
N SER A 671 7.44 31.37 10.07
CA SER A 671 7.99 30.11 10.57
C SER A 671 7.41 28.95 9.75
N ILE A 672 8.15 28.49 8.73
CA ILE A 672 7.72 27.38 7.88
C ILE A 672 8.22 26.07 8.46
N TRP A 673 7.35 25.05 8.44
CA TRP A 673 7.74 23.67 8.71
C TRP A 673 7.48 22.78 7.49
N ILE A 674 8.28 21.74 7.31
CA ILE A 674 8.15 20.75 6.24
C ILE A 674 8.05 19.36 6.87
N VAL A 675 7.07 18.56 6.45
CA VAL A 675 6.76 17.22 7.00
C VAL A 675 6.45 16.22 5.88
N GLU A 676 6.67 14.92 6.11
CA GLU A 676 6.35 13.88 5.11
C GLU A 676 4.85 13.54 5.02
N GLY A 677 4.09 13.81 6.09
CA GLY A 677 2.73 13.31 6.29
C GLY A 677 1.71 14.36 6.70
N GLY A 678 0.49 14.24 6.17
CA GLY A 678 -0.61 15.12 6.54
C GLY A 678 -1.10 14.96 7.98
N ILE A 679 -0.91 13.80 8.61
CA ILE A 679 -1.22 13.62 10.04
C ILE A 679 -0.21 14.41 10.90
N ASP A 680 1.04 14.44 10.47
CA ASP A 680 2.15 15.12 11.14
C ASP A 680 1.99 16.64 11.05
N ALA A 681 1.47 17.16 9.94
CA ALA A 681 1.06 18.57 9.84
C ALA A 681 -0.05 18.94 10.83
N LEU A 682 -1.09 18.08 10.96
CA LEU A 682 -2.15 18.30 11.95
C LEU A 682 -1.59 18.22 13.39
N ALA A 683 -0.77 17.21 13.68
CA ALA A 683 -0.14 17.01 14.99
C ALA A 683 0.77 18.19 15.39
N LEU A 684 1.55 18.72 14.45
CA LEU A 684 2.42 19.88 14.66
C LEU A 684 1.62 21.16 14.99
N ARG A 685 0.50 21.39 14.28
CA ARG A 685 -0.43 22.50 14.59
C ARG A 685 -1.05 22.34 15.98
N ASP A 686 -1.42 21.12 16.35
CA ASP A 686 -1.95 20.80 17.68
C ASP A 686 -0.94 21.07 18.80
N LEU A 687 0.32 20.69 18.60
CA LEU A 687 1.41 20.93 19.56
C LEU A 687 1.67 22.42 19.77
N ALA A 688 1.73 23.21 18.69
CA ALA A 688 1.88 24.67 18.77
C ALA A 688 0.74 25.33 19.58
N LEU A 689 -0.51 24.98 19.29
CA LEU A 689 -1.67 25.47 20.05
C LEU A 689 -1.63 25.04 21.52
N ARG A 690 -1.23 23.80 21.82
CA ARG A 690 -1.08 23.29 23.20
C ARG A 690 0.03 24.02 23.98
N GLN A 691 1.01 24.60 23.29
CA GLN A 691 2.06 25.47 23.85
C GLN A 691 1.71 26.97 23.79
N LYS A 692 0.49 27.34 23.36
CA LYS A 692 0.02 28.73 23.15
C LYS A 692 0.87 29.54 22.15
N GLN A 693 1.53 28.86 21.22
CA GLN A 693 2.32 29.48 20.16
C GLN A 693 1.47 29.65 18.89
N ASP A 694 1.84 30.64 18.08
CA ASP A 694 1.22 30.85 16.76
C ASP A 694 1.64 29.72 15.80
N PRO A 695 0.71 28.89 15.29
CA PRO A 695 1.09 27.71 14.52
C PRO A 695 1.78 28.05 13.20
N PRO A 696 2.77 27.24 12.76
CA PRO A 696 3.54 27.53 11.55
C PRO A 696 2.71 27.29 10.28
N THR A 697 3.12 27.88 9.15
CA THR A 697 2.70 27.35 7.84
C THR A 697 3.44 26.04 7.58
N ILE A 698 2.70 24.96 7.28
CA ILE A 698 3.28 23.62 7.15
C ILE A 698 3.12 23.11 5.72
N LEU A 699 4.24 22.74 5.08
CA LEU A 699 4.30 22.11 3.76
C LEU A 699 4.42 20.58 3.93
N ILE A 700 3.57 19.83 3.24
CA ILE A 700 3.61 18.37 3.25
C ILE A 700 4.34 17.92 1.97
N SER A 701 5.60 17.51 2.10
CA SER A 701 6.44 17.07 0.98
C SER A 701 5.96 15.76 0.36
N GLY A 702 5.30 14.91 1.15
CA GLY A 702 4.87 13.57 0.75
C GLY A 702 5.95 12.49 0.88
N GLY A 703 7.22 12.85 1.10
CA GLY A 703 8.31 11.91 1.35
C GLY A 703 9.69 12.57 1.51
N ALA A 704 10.61 11.97 2.26
CA ALA A 704 11.96 12.52 2.52
C ALA A 704 12.75 12.91 1.25
N ASN A 705 12.62 12.14 0.17
CA ASN A 705 13.34 12.39 -1.09
C ASN A 705 12.56 13.28 -2.09
N VAL A 706 11.32 13.67 -1.79
CA VAL A 706 10.51 14.50 -2.70
C VAL A 706 11.00 15.94 -2.69
N LYS A 707 11.28 16.50 -3.87
CA LYS A 707 11.80 17.88 -4.02
C LYS A 707 11.04 18.73 -5.04
N SER A 708 10.18 18.15 -5.87
CA SER A 708 9.51 18.86 -6.98
C SER A 708 8.63 20.02 -6.54
N PHE A 709 8.10 20.01 -5.32
CA PHE A 709 7.39 21.19 -4.76
C PHE A 709 8.28 22.45 -4.62
N LEU A 710 9.61 22.29 -4.54
CA LEU A 710 10.58 23.40 -4.51
C LEU A 710 10.81 24.04 -5.89
N GLU A 711 10.29 23.44 -6.97
CA GLU A 711 10.39 23.95 -8.34
C GLU A 711 9.40 25.08 -8.63
N ARG A 712 8.34 25.24 -7.82
CA ARG A 712 7.33 26.29 -7.99
C ARG A 712 7.76 27.61 -7.36
N ASP A 713 7.71 28.69 -8.14
CA ASP A 713 7.99 30.05 -7.68
C ASP A 713 7.16 30.46 -6.45
N SER A 714 5.89 30.06 -6.38
CA SER A 714 5.00 30.34 -5.25
C SER A 714 5.48 29.70 -3.94
N ILE A 715 6.10 28.51 -4.00
CA ILE A 715 6.76 27.88 -2.84
C ILE A 715 8.11 28.53 -2.56
N GLN A 716 8.91 28.81 -3.59
CA GLN A 716 10.23 29.45 -3.39
C GLN A 716 10.12 30.84 -2.75
N ASN A 717 9.13 31.64 -3.17
CA ASN A 717 8.90 32.97 -2.61
C ASN A 717 8.41 32.89 -1.17
N LEU A 718 7.50 31.96 -0.87
CA LEU A 718 7.07 31.65 0.50
C LEU A 718 8.25 31.26 1.40
N LEU A 719 9.20 30.44 0.91
CA LEU A 719 10.42 30.07 1.62
C LEU A 719 11.39 31.26 1.81
N LYS A 720 11.56 32.11 0.78
CA LYS A 720 12.39 33.33 0.84
C LYS A 720 11.82 34.38 1.81
N ASP A 721 10.50 34.47 1.93
CA ASP A 721 9.81 35.39 2.85
C ASP A 721 9.86 34.95 4.32
N ALA A 722 10.06 33.67 4.60
CA ALA A 722 10.14 33.14 5.96
C ALA A 722 11.39 33.60 6.71
N SER A 723 11.30 33.71 8.04
CA SER A 723 12.48 33.94 8.91
C SER A 723 13.23 32.63 9.19
N ARG A 724 12.48 31.52 9.31
CA ARG A 724 12.98 30.18 9.63
C ARG A 724 12.25 29.10 8.83
N VAL A 725 12.98 28.08 8.40
CA VAL A 725 12.46 26.86 7.77
C VAL A 725 12.95 25.64 8.56
N THR A 726 12.01 24.86 9.10
CA THR A 726 12.30 23.64 9.87
C THR A 726 11.81 22.40 9.12
N ILE A 727 12.66 21.38 8.98
CA ILE A 727 12.29 20.10 8.34
C ILE A 727 12.17 19.04 9.43
N ALA A 728 10.97 18.48 9.62
CA ALA A 728 10.79 17.35 10.52
C ALA A 728 11.28 16.06 9.83
N VAL A 729 12.24 15.38 10.46
CA VAL A 729 12.81 14.11 9.98
C VAL A 729 12.32 12.95 10.83
N GLU A 730 12.03 11.81 10.20
CA GLU A 730 11.45 10.64 10.89
C GLU A 730 12.56 9.73 11.48
N ASN A 731 12.33 9.20 12.68
CA ASN A 731 13.23 8.21 13.31
C ASN A 731 12.82 6.80 12.89
N GLU A 732 13.59 6.21 11.99
CA GLU A 732 13.35 4.90 11.39
C GLU A 732 13.90 3.73 12.22
N ARG A 733 13.18 2.60 12.19
CA ARG A 733 13.48 1.43 13.06
C ARG A 733 14.69 0.60 12.62
N ASN A 734 15.35 1.01 11.54
CA ASN A 734 16.47 0.31 10.93
C ASN A 734 17.47 1.35 10.41
N VAL A 735 18.75 1.20 10.76
CA VAL A 735 19.85 2.07 10.30
C VAL A 735 19.88 2.21 8.77
N GLN A 736 19.58 1.15 8.02
CA GLN A 736 19.50 1.21 6.55
C GLN A 736 18.26 1.95 6.00
N ALA A 737 17.24 2.18 6.82
CA ALA A 737 16.12 3.05 6.49
C ALA A 737 16.44 4.50 6.91
N GLN A 738 16.92 4.70 8.14
CA GLN A 738 17.37 6.00 8.67
C GLN A 738 18.36 6.68 7.71
N ASN A 739 19.48 6.03 7.40
CA ASN A 739 20.50 6.57 6.49
C ASN A 739 19.97 6.93 5.08
N ARG A 740 18.81 6.39 4.65
CA ARG A 740 18.17 6.73 3.36
C ARG A 740 17.12 7.85 3.48
N SER A 741 16.45 7.98 4.62
CA SER A 741 15.64 9.18 4.92
C SER A 741 16.54 10.38 5.15
N ASP A 742 17.59 10.24 5.97
CA ASP A 742 18.55 11.32 6.27
C ASP A 742 19.17 11.89 4.99
N GLN A 743 19.62 11.03 4.06
CA GLN A 743 20.10 11.45 2.74
C GLN A 743 19.04 12.10 1.84
N GLY A 744 17.75 11.80 2.06
CA GLY A 744 16.65 12.50 1.40
C GLY A 744 16.44 13.89 1.99
N HIS A 745 16.28 13.96 3.31
CA HIS A 745 16.12 15.21 4.05
C HIS A 745 17.31 16.15 3.86
N GLU A 746 18.55 15.67 3.82
CA GLU A 746 19.70 16.54 3.58
C GLU A 746 19.69 17.12 2.17
N ARG A 747 19.37 16.33 1.14
CA ARG A 747 19.18 16.85 -0.24
C ARG A 747 18.01 17.85 -0.35
N GLN A 748 17.01 17.72 0.52
CA GLN A 748 15.90 18.66 0.64
C GLN A 748 16.37 19.95 1.33
N SER A 749 17.14 19.83 2.43
CA SER A 749 17.80 20.94 3.14
C SER A 749 18.76 21.73 2.26
N GLU A 750 19.63 21.04 1.51
CA GLU A 750 20.52 21.61 0.49
C GLU A 750 19.74 22.46 -0.50
N LYS A 751 18.69 21.88 -1.11
CA LYS A 751 17.90 22.58 -2.12
C LYS A 751 17.12 23.77 -1.54
N ILE A 752 16.69 23.70 -0.28
CA ILE A 752 16.07 24.84 0.42
C ILE A 752 17.12 25.92 0.69
N ARG A 753 18.33 25.58 1.16
CA ARG A 753 19.43 26.54 1.37
C ARG A 753 19.84 27.26 0.08
N GLU A 754 19.84 26.59 -1.07
CA GLU A 754 19.99 27.22 -2.39
C GLU A 754 18.89 28.28 -2.68
N ILE A 755 17.65 27.99 -2.28
CA ILE A 755 16.47 28.84 -2.57
C ILE A 755 16.39 30.06 -1.64
N VAL A 756 16.74 29.90 -0.36
CA VAL A 756 16.61 30.96 0.66
C VAL A 756 17.89 31.74 0.91
N GLY A 757 19.06 31.19 0.54
CA GLY A 757 20.37 31.77 0.77
C GLY A 757 20.94 31.51 2.18
N GLU A 758 22.26 31.57 2.31
CA GLU A 758 23.01 31.21 3.53
C GLU A 758 22.64 32.03 4.79
N GLN A 759 22.02 33.20 4.61
CA GLN A 759 21.62 34.12 5.69
C GLN A 759 20.32 33.71 6.41
N LYS A 760 19.66 32.63 5.98
CA LYS A 760 18.35 32.18 6.50
C LYS A 760 18.47 30.91 7.32
N GLU A 761 17.71 30.84 8.41
CA GLU A 761 17.75 29.68 9.32
C GLU A 761 17.01 28.48 8.72
N VAL A 762 17.76 27.52 8.18
CA VAL A 762 17.27 26.20 7.75
C VAL A 762 17.78 25.13 8.74
N ARG A 763 16.87 24.38 9.37
CA ARG A 763 17.22 23.34 10.36
C ARG A 763 16.42 22.05 10.18
N SER A 764 17.06 20.91 10.46
CA SER A 764 16.39 19.62 10.66
C SER A 764 15.96 19.45 12.11
N TRP A 765 14.83 18.78 12.35
CA TRP A 765 14.27 18.51 13.67
C TRP A 765 13.77 17.06 13.78
N SER A 766 14.07 16.39 14.90
CA SER A 766 13.41 15.15 15.32
C SER A 766 13.30 15.08 16.84
N HIS A 767 12.49 14.15 17.37
CA HIS A 767 12.40 13.88 18.80
C HIS A 767 13.12 12.56 19.13
N PRO A 768 14.01 12.49 20.14
CA PRO A 768 14.84 11.29 20.38
C PRO A 768 14.06 10.01 20.73
N SER A 769 12.82 10.13 21.20
CA SER A 769 12.01 9.01 21.71
C SER A 769 10.81 8.59 20.85
N PHE A 770 10.50 9.30 19.75
CA PHE A 770 9.31 9.03 18.92
C PHE A 770 9.67 8.93 17.44
N LYS A 771 8.92 8.12 16.68
CA LYS A 771 9.13 7.92 15.24
C LYS A 771 8.87 9.19 14.43
N ASP A 772 7.83 9.95 14.79
CA ASP A 772 7.34 11.10 14.05
C ASP A 772 6.54 12.07 14.95
N VAL A 773 6.17 13.24 14.41
CA VAL A 773 5.40 14.28 15.14
C VAL A 773 4.01 13.77 15.53
N ALA A 774 3.40 12.92 14.69
CA ALA A 774 2.10 12.32 14.98
C ALA A 774 2.14 11.38 16.20
N GLU A 775 3.16 10.55 16.35
CA GLU A 775 3.35 9.70 17.53
C GLU A 775 3.58 10.54 18.80
N MET A 776 4.38 11.62 18.71
CA MET A 776 4.61 12.54 19.83
C MET A 776 3.33 13.24 20.32
N ASN A 777 2.52 13.82 19.42
CA ASN A 777 1.28 14.47 19.81
C ASN A 777 0.29 13.48 20.44
N LEU A 778 0.17 12.27 19.87
CA LEU A 778 -0.71 11.22 20.43
C LEU A 778 -0.27 10.83 21.85
N HIS A 779 1.03 10.73 22.11
CA HIS A 779 1.55 10.45 23.45
C HIS A 779 1.17 11.55 24.46
N VAL A 780 1.41 12.83 24.13
CA VAL A 780 1.07 13.99 24.98
C VAL A 780 -0.43 14.07 25.27
N VAL A 781 -1.28 13.65 24.34
CA VAL A 781 -2.74 13.60 24.53
C VAL A 781 -3.15 12.47 25.46
N LEU A 782 -2.55 11.29 25.33
CA LEU A 782 -2.84 10.13 26.20
C LEU A 782 -2.38 10.38 27.64
N GLU A 783 -1.18 10.92 27.85
CA GLU A 783 -0.64 11.28 29.17
C GLU A 783 -1.55 12.30 29.88
N LYS A 784 -1.91 13.40 29.20
CA LYS A 784 -2.83 14.42 29.78
C LYS A 784 -4.23 13.86 30.04
N GLY A 785 -4.69 12.90 29.24
CA GLY A 785 -5.94 12.17 29.51
C GLY A 785 -5.87 11.30 30.77
N GLN A 786 -4.75 10.60 31.00
CA GLN A 786 -4.51 9.80 32.21
C GLN A 786 -4.44 10.67 33.46
N LEU A 787 -3.65 11.75 33.43
CA LEU A 787 -3.52 12.72 34.53
C LEU A 787 -4.88 13.34 34.92
N LYS A 788 -5.70 13.73 33.94
CA LYS A 788 -7.04 14.27 34.20
C LYS A 788 -7.97 13.21 34.82
N ALA A 789 -7.95 11.98 34.32
CA ALA A 789 -8.74 10.88 34.86
C ALA A 789 -8.31 10.46 36.28
N GLU A 790 -7.04 10.66 36.63
CA GLU A 790 -6.52 10.46 37.99
C GLU A 790 -6.99 11.57 38.95
N GLN A 791 -6.88 12.84 38.55
CA GLN A 791 -7.40 13.98 39.31
C GLN A 791 -8.92 13.88 39.55
N GLU A 792 -9.70 13.46 38.55
CA GLU A 792 -11.15 13.23 38.70
C GLU A 792 -11.46 12.08 39.68
N ARG A 793 -10.62 11.04 39.75
CA ARG A 793 -10.74 9.96 40.74
C ARG A 793 -10.36 10.42 42.14
N GLU A 794 -9.35 11.26 42.27
CA GLU A 794 -8.90 11.82 43.54
C GLU A 794 -9.96 12.75 44.15
N GLN A 795 -10.45 13.73 43.38
CA GLN A 795 -11.55 14.60 43.80
C GLN A 795 -12.80 13.82 44.20
N LYS A 796 -13.11 12.72 43.50
CA LYS A 796 -14.23 11.84 43.88
C LYS A 796 -13.99 11.14 45.23
N ARG A 797 -12.77 10.65 45.49
CA ARG A 797 -12.38 10.07 46.79
C ARG A 797 -12.48 11.10 47.92
N GLU A 798 -12.05 12.34 47.69
CA GLU A 798 -12.16 13.42 48.67
C GLU A 798 -13.63 13.75 49.00
N GLN A 799 -14.50 13.86 47.98
CA GLN A 799 -15.94 14.08 48.18
C GLN A 799 -16.62 12.93 48.92
N GLU A 800 -16.23 11.68 48.66
CA GLU A 800 -16.73 10.51 49.37
C GLU A 800 -16.26 10.50 50.84
N GLN A 801 -15.00 10.88 51.11
CA GLN A 801 -14.50 11.06 52.49
C GLN A 801 -15.21 12.20 53.23
N LEU A 802 -15.50 13.33 52.56
CA LEU A 802 -16.27 14.43 53.14
C LEU A 802 -17.66 13.96 53.59
N LYS A 803 -18.39 13.28 52.70
CA LYS A 803 -19.73 12.74 53.00
C LYS A 803 -19.72 11.73 54.16
N VAL A 804 -18.69 10.90 54.28
CA VAL A 804 -18.52 9.99 55.43
C VAL A 804 -18.24 10.77 56.72
N LYS A 805 -17.48 11.86 56.66
CA LYS A 805 -17.19 12.74 57.81
C LYS A 805 -18.44 13.53 58.26
N GLU A 806 -19.20 14.08 57.31
CA GLU A 806 -20.47 14.76 57.54
C GLU A 806 -21.49 13.82 58.19
N LYS A 807 -21.72 12.63 57.62
CA LYS A 807 -22.65 11.64 58.16
C LYS A 807 -22.26 11.18 59.58
N ARG A 808 -20.97 11.11 59.90
CA ARG A 808 -20.49 10.88 61.29
C ARG A 808 -20.81 12.06 62.21
N MET A 809 -20.70 13.31 61.75
CA MET A 809 -21.08 14.49 62.52
C MET A 809 -22.60 14.61 62.72
N GLU A 810 -23.42 14.21 61.73
CA GLU A 810 -24.88 14.13 61.87
C GLU A 810 -25.29 13.12 62.94
N ILE A 811 -24.74 11.89 62.90
CA ILE A 811 -24.95 10.88 63.94
C ILE A 811 -24.54 11.43 65.32
N SER A 812 -23.38 12.09 65.41
CA SER A 812 -22.91 12.70 66.66
C SER A 812 -23.76 13.88 67.15
N ARG A 813 -24.56 14.53 66.28
CA ARG A 813 -25.53 15.57 66.64
C ARG A 813 -26.88 14.98 67.05
N GLY A 814 -27.30 13.88 66.42
CA GLY A 814 -28.55 13.17 66.75
C GLY A 814 -28.60 12.69 68.21
N PHE A 815 -27.46 12.23 68.75
CA PHE A 815 -27.33 11.88 70.17
C PHE A 815 -27.31 13.09 71.13
N GLY A 816 -27.31 14.34 70.62
CA GLY A 816 -27.25 15.57 71.41
C GLY A 816 -28.62 16.15 71.84
N MET A 817 -29.73 15.72 71.23
CA MET A 817 -31.08 16.21 71.52
C MET A 817 -31.92 15.24 72.40
N GLY A 818 -31.26 14.33 73.11
CA GLY A 818 -31.87 13.41 74.09
C GLY A 818 -31.49 13.74 75.53
N ARG A 819 -31.92 14.90 76.04
CA ARG A 819 -31.87 15.30 77.46
C ARG A 819 -33.05 16.20 77.79
#